data_AF-A0A9P6A745-F1
#
_entry.id   AF-A0A9P6A745-F1
#
_cell.length_a   1.000
_cell.length_b   1.000
_cell.length_c   1.000
_cell.angle_alpha   90.00
_cell.angle_beta   90.00
_cell.angle_gamma   90.00
#
_symmetry.space_group_name_H-M   'P 1'
#
loop_
_entity.id
_entity.type
_entity.pdbx_description
1 polymer ?
#
loop_
_entity_poly.entity_id
_entity_poly.type
_entity_poly.pdbx_seq_one_letter_code
_entity_poly.pdbx_strand_id
1 'polypeptide(L)'
;MATFSSPAPRRSSRLRTLATSPPRRPWVASKPSSQRASPAPGPVPVAEDEDLDIMEVDEAASVVSERASQRAPGETVYAKSEELLVAFYTHLPAEVKQILTSADYVHDFYTGDIDTLTGFALVASIQTCFVWQHAQAVKGTPTCYIFSCPQDEEPFGPPLHVLVPFVKTREPGLILISPLGEIRYWDSIGIGLAGGENYVTLRLDLSEDESVTTLTRADAQTFVVSTTLGHFYRLRLTSANGRHNLAWHVFAKPAPSLSLSRLIPFFNASTPTNQLAEPGNINAVALGSKHATGVQDIWALVDTRVQKWEMNPGGWEEPQEDIEVAPTVLSALRSEFGDAVETDDAKLDLELVDMAVDKNGKLVILVSYAGKEEFNSMVVDLLGVRRVYALVFMTQQIDILAVDSIRIVPYQSTSASGAAMHARIQLISDGTLVTVQFGDVVAICARNSNYRDRLEFKAKSDRTLGVGVVSEESTVLVLTATTMVKAYLDIDKIRAFDPETGRPGLVKSIMTQAILYGSLLGNPLHFSFPPEVEAESLMEGAEQLSRAILESDHELVQRSHDLSIQMKGRIDRLAWLVAFINENAMLLRMSQRSRQRLMMNAEKLQAGHDLWLLYNEFLATSHSRSVLYDAVALYMKDVNEDHHADMMRAFFRLHIVDIGKLLRKVETVVKRSQGPQAAGILPEATRIFLTVLKSAFKFREEHKGQYSLEWPIINPWTSKPTVIDVALSLFEAIIDIADVPGADGQYHQSQGEPGSQLPELATVLFACIQERLDWLGSTIANGEAGTERDRDELEHRFALLRPEILETLRKLGYPHPALGLAETYRDFSSLAALCHRDTVYPPHENPWVTDIQRYIERFKDDFAFELFRWYIQHGELRIMFAQEDLYSIHFDRFVASNPHPSISWLHDLGKGRYESTAQTLLEEANRSTNLPSKQFLLSVGKLSELVHLQEQRLSADTGLLDAFHDGLDFVSVHEALISEFKSVLPTRGKQSLDSQVDTILQKKGRRLSSFPALSLLVKQFIRELLQGKALSMENVADVLSLQDNENSIENYITALQLLIQSEELPGDRRLFAFRSIWRRIYIHDDWSQILQTANITDAEYTERLQQTALFATLAAISPQNRRPDPGLVLSPDAAAMTPTVAEIGARWSNLSNDEIEALEHDYQAECERLSSYELTDAYTRLQELVQSESL
;
A
#
# COMPACT_ATOMS: atom_id res chain seq x y z
N MET A 1 49.27 -42.20 40.03
CA MET A 1 50.19 -42.24 38.87
C MET A 1 49.52 -41.45 37.75
N ALA A 2 50.13 -40.49 37.07
CA ALA A 2 51.46 -39.88 37.26
C ALA A 2 51.31 -38.34 37.38
N THR A 3 52.42 -37.62 37.58
CA THR A 3 52.44 -36.20 38.01
C THR A 3 53.43 -35.36 37.18
N PHE A 4 53.51 -34.05 37.48
CA PHE A 4 54.47 -33.03 36.98
C PHE A 4 54.19 -32.46 35.57
N SER A 5 54.67 -31.26 35.19
CA SER A 5 54.81 -29.95 35.87
C SER A 5 55.35 -28.92 34.85
N SER A 6 55.15 -27.61 35.07
CA SER A 6 55.77 -26.51 34.30
C SER A 6 57.32 -26.57 34.34
N PRO A 7 58.04 -25.94 33.38
CA PRO A 7 58.39 -24.51 33.55
C PRO A 7 58.60 -23.70 32.24
N ALA A 8 58.97 -22.42 32.37
CA ALA A 8 59.42 -21.54 31.28
C ALA A 8 60.75 -20.81 31.62
N PRO A 9 61.58 -20.47 30.63
CA PRO A 9 62.60 -19.41 30.71
C PRO A 9 62.35 -18.30 29.65
N ARG A 10 62.34 -16.99 29.93
CA ARG A 10 63.35 -16.06 30.50
C ARG A 10 64.60 -15.80 29.62
N ARG A 11 64.64 -14.57 29.04
CA ARG A 11 65.78 -13.58 29.00
C ARG A 11 67.17 -14.09 28.51
N SER A 12 67.89 -13.51 27.54
CA SER A 12 68.22 -12.08 27.34
C SER A 12 69.43 -11.87 26.39
N SER A 13 69.71 -10.59 26.03
CA SER A 13 71.03 -10.03 25.63
C SER A 13 71.57 -10.34 24.22
N ARG A 14 72.49 -9.57 23.59
CA ARG A 14 72.72 -8.10 23.48
C ARG A 14 73.90 -7.86 22.49
N LEU A 15 73.76 -6.96 21.50
CA LEU A 15 74.83 -6.17 20.82
C LEU A 15 74.10 -5.15 19.89
N ARG A 16 74.36 -3.82 19.78
CA ARG A 16 75.56 -2.94 19.75
C ARG A 16 76.39 -3.09 18.46
N THR A 17 76.75 -2.04 17.68
CA THR A 17 76.47 -0.57 17.75
C THR A 17 76.85 0.17 16.43
N LEU A 18 76.66 1.52 16.39
CA LEU A 18 77.36 2.55 15.56
C LEU A 18 76.90 2.74 14.08
N ALA A 19 76.88 3.96 13.48
CA ALA A 19 77.23 5.32 13.97
C ALA A 19 76.56 6.52 13.22
N THR A 20 76.36 7.62 13.98
CA THR A 20 76.52 9.07 13.66
C THR A 20 75.76 9.84 12.54
N SER A 21 75.11 10.93 12.98
CA SER A 21 74.74 12.20 12.30
C SER A 21 75.92 13.24 12.42
N PRO A 22 75.83 14.61 12.45
CA PRO A 22 74.75 15.65 12.44
C PRO A 22 74.90 16.54 11.15
N PRO A 23 74.96 17.91 11.10
CA PRO A 23 74.37 19.07 11.85
C PRO A 23 73.24 19.79 11.05
N ARG A 24 72.56 20.92 11.38
CA ARG A 24 72.26 21.83 12.54
C ARG A 24 72.31 23.35 12.14
N ARG A 25 71.14 24.03 12.13
CA ARG A 25 70.84 25.40 12.70
C ARG A 25 71.54 26.65 12.07
N PRO A 26 71.15 27.94 12.38
CA PRO A 26 70.39 28.47 13.53
C PRO A 26 69.25 29.50 13.23
N TRP A 27 68.78 30.20 14.29
CA TRP A 27 67.69 31.21 14.37
C TRP A 27 68.11 32.66 14.01
N VAL A 28 67.15 33.58 13.78
CA VAL A 28 66.81 34.74 14.68
C VAL A 28 65.90 35.82 14.01
N ALA A 29 64.79 36.16 14.70
CA ALA A 29 64.01 37.42 14.80
C ALA A 29 63.56 38.33 13.61
N SER A 30 62.39 38.94 13.85
CA SER A 30 61.97 40.35 13.59
C SER A 30 60.94 40.68 12.47
N LYS A 31 60.19 41.75 12.77
CA LYS A 31 59.08 42.44 12.07
C LYS A 31 59.62 43.80 11.55
N PRO A 32 58.89 44.63 10.77
CA PRO A 32 57.66 44.40 9.97
C PRO A 32 57.65 45.09 8.56
N SER A 33 56.48 45.02 7.90
CA SER A 33 55.77 46.16 7.26
C SER A 33 55.88 46.46 5.74
N SER A 34 54.67 46.52 5.17
CA SER A 34 54.13 47.57 4.28
C SER A 34 54.23 47.44 2.75
N GLN A 35 53.14 47.89 2.11
CA GLN A 35 53.01 48.36 0.71
C GLN A 35 53.15 47.34 -0.44
N ARG A 36 52.55 47.55 -1.62
CA ARG A 36 51.24 48.15 -2.00
C ARG A 36 50.98 47.84 -3.49
N ALA A 37 49.70 47.87 -3.89
CA ALA A 37 49.22 48.08 -5.27
C ALA A 37 49.43 46.97 -6.33
N SER A 38 48.28 46.58 -6.92
CA SER A 38 48.06 46.01 -8.26
C SER A 38 48.42 47.05 -9.38
N PRO A 39 48.30 46.77 -10.71
CA PRO A 39 47.41 45.80 -11.37
C PRO A 39 47.98 45.00 -12.58
N ALA A 40 47.05 44.27 -13.22
CA ALA A 40 47.11 43.50 -14.49
C ALA A 40 47.50 44.36 -15.74
N PRO A 41 47.69 43.81 -16.97
CA PRO A 41 46.99 42.65 -17.58
C PRO A 41 47.86 41.59 -18.30
N GLY A 42 47.20 40.57 -18.89
CA GLY A 42 47.80 39.50 -19.72
C GLY A 42 48.11 39.89 -21.18
N PRO A 43 48.27 38.95 -22.14
CA PRO A 43 47.35 37.82 -22.36
C PRO A 43 48.00 36.43 -22.61
N VAL A 44 47.17 35.47 -23.05
CA VAL A 44 47.43 34.03 -23.29
C VAL A 44 48.17 33.76 -24.62
N PRO A 45 48.95 32.67 -24.70
CA PRO A 45 48.79 31.70 -25.80
C PRO A 45 48.62 30.24 -25.32
N VAL A 46 48.18 29.37 -26.22
CA VAL A 46 47.71 27.99 -26.00
C VAL A 46 48.77 26.95 -26.42
N ALA A 47 48.92 25.85 -25.67
CA ALA A 47 49.10 24.47 -26.18
C ALA A 47 49.16 23.43 -25.03
N GLU A 48 48.58 22.25 -25.31
CA GLU A 48 48.95 20.86 -24.94
C GLU A 48 50.11 20.65 -23.93
N ASP A 49 50.00 19.77 -22.92
CA ASP A 49 49.86 18.31 -23.06
C ASP A 49 48.97 17.63 -22.00
N GLU A 50 48.60 16.36 -22.25
CA GLU A 50 47.97 15.46 -21.27
C GLU A 50 49.02 14.73 -20.41
N ASP A 51 48.73 14.53 -19.12
CA ASP A 51 49.28 13.39 -18.38
C ASP A 51 48.28 12.96 -17.28
N LEU A 52 48.16 11.64 -17.07
CA LEU A 52 47.14 11.04 -16.21
C LEU A 52 47.73 10.66 -14.85
N ASP A 53 47.33 11.37 -13.79
CA ASP A 53 47.62 10.98 -12.41
C ASP A 53 46.34 10.72 -11.61
N ILE A 54 46.31 9.59 -10.89
CA ILE A 54 45.11 9.06 -10.23
C ILE A 54 45.04 9.62 -8.82
N MET A 55 44.13 10.57 -8.57
CA MET A 55 43.83 11.06 -7.23
C MET A 55 42.63 10.34 -6.62
N GLU A 56 42.88 9.63 -5.51
CA GLU A 56 41.84 9.39 -4.50
C GLU A 56 41.42 10.76 -3.92
N VAL A 57 40.11 10.99 -3.79
CA VAL A 57 39.57 12.28 -3.33
C VAL A 57 39.09 12.14 -1.88
N ASP A 58 39.78 12.80 -0.95
CA ASP A 58 39.35 12.94 0.44
C ASP A 58 38.03 13.74 0.53
N GLU A 59 36.91 13.08 0.86
CA GLU A 59 35.63 13.73 1.20
C GLU A 59 35.68 14.39 2.60
N ALA A 60 36.59 15.35 2.82
CA ALA A 60 36.88 15.86 4.16
C ALA A 60 37.09 17.38 4.33
N ALA A 61 36.81 18.25 3.34
CA ALA A 61 36.71 19.71 3.57
C ALA A 61 36.02 20.54 2.46
N SER A 62 34.86 21.17 2.75
CA SER A 62 34.55 22.59 2.43
C SER A 62 33.06 22.96 2.61
N VAL A 63 32.61 23.21 3.85
CA VAL A 63 31.25 23.76 4.10
C VAL A 63 31.29 24.92 5.10
N VAL A 64 31.49 26.15 4.58
CA VAL A 64 31.11 27.40 5.26
C VAL A 64 30.63 28.40 4.21
N SER A 65 29.47 29.00 4.41
CA SER A 65 29.05 30.23 3.70
C SER A 65 28.43 31.20 4.70
N GLU A 66 28.67 32.49 4.52
CA GLU A 66 28.38 33.52 5.52
C GLU A 66 26.89 33.87 5.59
N ARG A 67 26.29 33.79 6.79
CA ARG A 67 25.43 34.83 7.43
C ARG A 67 24.74 34.33 8.71
N ALA A 68 25.51 34.26 9.79
CA ALA A 68 24.99 34.38 11.15
C ALA A 68 25.97 35.24 11.95
N SER A 69 25.49 36.31 12.59
CA SER A 69 26.36 37.29 13.25
C SER A 69 27.02 36.69 14.51
N GLN A 70 28.32 36.96 14.68
CA GLN A 70 29.09 36.68 15.91
C GLN A 70 29.23 35.19 16.35
N ARG A 71 29.48 34.26 15.43
CA ARG A 71 29.98 32.90 15.79
C ARG A 71 31.22 32.52 14.99
N ALA A 72 32.07 31.65 15.55
CA ALA A 72 33.36 31.30 14.97
C ALA A 72 33.20 30.24 13.86
N PRO A 73 33.94 30.33 12.74
CA PRO A 73 33.89 29.31 11.69
C PRO A 73 34.61 28.03 12.15
N GLY A 74 33.89 26.92 12.21
CA GLY A 74 34.44 25.58 12.52
C GLY A 74 33.70 24.77 13.59
N GLU A 75 32.67 25.32 14.24
CA GLU A 75 31.91 24.62 15.30
C GLU A 75 30.93 23.60 14.70
N THR A 76 31.14 22.29 14.97
CA THR A 76 30.30 21.20 14.41
C THR A 76 28.97 21.11 15.15
N VAL A 77 27.85 21.36 14.47
CA VAL A 77 26.50 21.27 15.04
C VAL A 77 25.99 19.83 15.01
N TYR A 78 25.42 19.37 16.13
CA TYR A 78 24.86 18.04 16.34
C TYR A 78 23.33 18.03 16.43
N ALA A 79 22.72 19.11 16.91
CA ALA A 79 21.28 19.32 16.97
C ALA A 79 20.96 20.83 17.01
N LYS A 80 19.78 21.23 16.52
CA LYS A 80 19.35 22.63 16.46
C LYS A 80 17.83 22.74 16.30
N SER A 81 17.15 23.31 17.29
CA SER A 81 15.78 23.79 17.20
C SER A 81 15.72 25.32 17.12
N GLU A 82 14.57 25.92 17.44
CA GLU A 82 14.44 27.37 17.67
C GLU A 82 15.10 27.78 19.00
N GLU A 83 14.92 26.95 20.02
CA GLU A 83 15.21 27.15 21.45
C GLU A 83 16.60 26.64 21.86
N LEU A 84 17.08 25.58 21.21
CA LEU A 84 18.24 24.79 21.61
C LEU A 84 19.22 24.67 20.44
N LEU A 85 20.51 24.88 20.71
CA LEU A 85 21.60 24.54 19.79
C LEU A 85 22.62 23.66 20.50
N VAL A 86 22.92 22.50 19.92
CA VAL A 86 23.89 21.54 20.46
C VAL A 86 25.04 21.39 19.48
N ALA A 87 26.26 21.57 19.96
CA ALA A 87 27.46 21.50 19.14
C ALA A 87 28.63 20.80 19.86
N PHE A 88 29.58 20.34 19.06
CA PHE A 88 30.87 19.85 19.53
C PHE A 88 31.61 20.95 20.30
N TYR A 89 32.05 20.66 21.52
CA TYR A 89 32.85 21.59 22.32
C TYR A 89 34.34 21.25 22.25
N THR A 90 34.74 20.09 22.77
CA THR A 90 36.15 19.68 22.86
C THR A 90 36.30 18.16 22.87
N HIS A 91 37.49 17.66 22.50
CA HIS A 91 37.84 16.26 22.66
C HIS A 91 38.39 15.98 24.06
N LEU A 92 38.12 14.77 24.55
CA LEU A 92 38.74 14.21 25.76
C LEU A 92 40.27 14.07 25.59
N PRO A 93 41.04 14.01 26.70
CA PRO A 93 42.40 13.49 26.67
C PRO A 93 42.45 12.06 26.09
N ALA A 94 43.58 11.69 25.47
CA ALA A 94 43.71 10.39 24.79
C ALA A 94 43.63 9.22 25.78
N GLU A 95 44.18 9.41 26.98
CA GLU A 95 44.20 8.47 28.10
C GLU A 95 42.76 8.18 28.58
N VAL A 96 41.99 9.25 28.80
CA VAL A 96 40.59 9.20 29.23
C VAL A 96 39.74 8.53 28.14
N LYS A 97 39.88 8.95 26.89
CA LYS A 97 39.12 8.38 25.76
C LYS A 97 39.42 6.90 25.58
N GLN A 98 40.69 6.48 25.69
CA GLN A 98 41.06 5.06 25.53
C GLN A 98 40.36 4.18 26.58
N ILE A 99 40.37 4.60 27.85
CA ILE A 99 39.76 3.84 28.95
C ILE A 99 38.23 3.79 28.75
N LEU A 100 37.59 4.94 28.55
CA LEU A 100 36.13 5.04 28.42
C LEU A 100 35.57 4.35 27.18
N THR A 101 36.34 4.27 26.09
CA THR A 101 35.95 3.50 24.89
C THR A 101 36.07 1.98 25.09
N SER A 102 36.81 1.53 26.12
CA SER A 102 37.04 0.12 26.45
C SER A 102 36.26 -0.41 27.66
N ALA A 103 35.54 0.47 28.37
CA ALA A 103 34.82 0.15 29.59
C ALA A 103 33.52 -0.62 29.35
N ASP A 104 33.21 -1.59 30.21
CA ASP A 104 31.87 -2.15 30.31
C ASP A 104 31.11 -1.46 31.45
N TYR A 105 30.38 -0.40 31.13
CA TYR A 105 29.58 0.38 32.07
C TYR A 105 28.43 -0.40 32.76
N VAL A 106 28.29 -1.72 32.56
CA VAL A 106 27.45 -2.58 33.40
C VAL A 106 28.20 -3.02 34.68
N HIS A 107 29.53 -3.13 34.61
CA HIS A 107 30.40 -3.64 35.69
C HIS A 107 31.43 -2.60 36.16
N ASP A 108 31.94 -1.77 35.25
CA ASP A 108 32.89 -0.70 35.54
C ASP A 108 32.15 0.58 35.95
N PHE A 109 32.21 0.92 37.24
CA PHE A 109 31.60 2.15 37.76
C PHE A 109 32.51 3.37 37.56
N TYR A 110 31.96 4.41 36.94
CA TYR A 110 32.59 5.72 36.77
C TYR A 110 31.69 6.85 37.27
N THR A 111 32.29 7.87 37.84
CA THR A 111 31.68 9.17 38.16
C THR A 111 32.47 10.28 37.48
N GLY A 112 31.85 11.43 37.23
CA GLY A 112 32.54 12.61 36.67
C GLY A 112 31.91 13.92 37.11
N ASP A 113 32.54 15.03 36.76
CA ASP A 113 32.05 16.40 37.00
C ASP A 113 32.71 17.39 36.02
N ILE A 114 32.06 18.52 35.80
CA ILE A 114 32.55 19.65 34.99
C ILE A 114 32.47 20.91 35.87
N ASP A 115 33.53 21.19 36.63
CA ASP A 115 33.57 22.33 37.53
C ASP A 115 33.79 23.65 36.76
N THR A 116 32.67 24.25 36.35
CA THR A 116 32.66 25.51 35.59
C THR A 116 33.25 26.70 36.35
N LEU A 117 33.43 26.61 37.68
CA LEU A 117 34.10 27.65 38.49
C LEU A 117 35.64 27.56 38.44
N THR A 118 36.22 26.38 38.18
CA THR A 118 37.67 26.23 37.97
C THR A 118 38.05 26.07 36.49
N GLY A 119 37.13 25.64 35.63
CA GLY A 119 37.36 25.38 34.21
C GLY A 119 38.00 24.01 33.93
N PHE A 120 37.89 23.08 34.89
CA PHE A 120 38.41 21.72 34.83
C PHE A 120 37.26 20.71 34.87
N ALA A 121 37.40 19.64 34.09
CA ALA A 121 36.53 18.48 34.13
C ALA A 121 37.32 17.28 34.66
N LEU A 122 36.62 16.30 35.23
CA LEU A 122 37.24 15.09 35.75
C LEU A 122 36.35 13.85 35.58
N VAL A 123 37.00 12.68 35.57
CA VAL A 123 36.35 11.36 35.67
C VAL A 123 37.12 10.49 36.66
N ALA A 124 36.42 9.89 37.61
CA ALA A 124 36.95 8.92 38.55
C ALA A 124 36.40 7.51 38.27
N SER A 125 37.28 6.52 38.26
CA SER A 125 36.94 5.11 38.48
C SER A 125 37.26 4.72 39.92
N ILE A 126 36.96 3.47 40.28
CA ILE A 126 37.37 2.85 41.57
C ILE A 126 38.89 2.99 41.82
N GLN A 127 39.72 2.99 40.78
CA GLN A 127 41.19 2.96 40.91
C GLN A 127 41.88 4.30 40.58
N THR A 128 41.36 5.05 39.61
CA THR A 128 42.07 6.19 39.00
C THR A 128 41.14 7.37 38.75
N CYS A 129 41.57 8.57 39.15
CA CYS A 129 40.91 9.82 38.81
C CYS A 129 41.74 10.59 37.77
N PHE A 130 41.07 11.05 36.72
CA PHE A 130 41.62 11.83 35.63
C PHE A 130 41.03 13.23 35.67
N VAL A 131 41.87 14.26 35.74
CA VAL A 131 41.46 15.68 35.70
C VAL A 131 42.07 16.34 34.47
N TRP A 132 41.35 17.23 33.78
CA TRP A 132 41.89 18.02 32.66
C TRP A 132 41.18 19.37 32.51
N GLN A 133 41.83 20.33 31.85
CA GLN A 133 41.28 21.68 31.69
C GLN A 133 40.39 21.79 30.45
N HIS A 134 39.07 21.59 30.60
CA HIS A 134 38.13 21.69 29.47
C HIS A 134 38.15 23.09 28.83
N ALA A 135 38.29 24.15 29.63
CA ALA A 135 38.24 25.54 29.16
C ALA A 135 39.42 25.92 28.23
N GLN A 136 40.53 25.18 28.26
CA GLN A 136 41.70 25.40 27.40
C GLN A 136 41.76 24.43 26.20
N ALA A 137 40.99 23.34 26.22
CA ALA A 137 40.98 22.29 25.18
C ALA A 137 40.47 22.77 23.80
N VAL A 138 39.89 23.96 23.71
CA VAL A 138 39.48 24.64 22.45
C VAL A 138 40.67 24.92 21.50
N LYS A 139 41.92 24.67 21.93
CA LYS A 139 43.15 24.92 21.15
C LYS A 139 44.07 23.70 21.00
N GLY A 140 43.60 22.50 21.31
CA GLY A 140 44.36 21.24 21.16
C GLY A 140 43.97 20.19 22.19
N THR A 141 44.58 19.00 22.10
CA THR A 141 44.38 17.91 23.07
C THR A 141 44.75 18.38 24.50
N PRO A 142 43.83 18.35 25.47
CA PRO A 142 44.10 18.83 26.82
C PRO A 142 45.06 17.92 27.59
N THR A 143 45.90 18.53 28.43
CA THR A 143 46.76 17.82 29.37
C THR A 143 45.92 17.06 30.41
N CYS A 144 46.17 15.75 30.55
CA CYS A 144 45.56 14.93 31.59
C CYS A 144 46.45 14.88 32.86
N TYR A 145 45.85 15.04 34.03
CA TYR A 145 46.45 14.86 35.35
C TYR A 145 45.86 13.57 35.97
N ILE A 146 46.71 12.65 36.42
CA ILE A 146 46.28 11.31 36.86
C ILE A 146 46.55 11.13 38.37
N PHE A 147 45.57 10.61 39.10
CA PHE A 147 45.61 10.38 40.55
C PHE A 147 45.13 8.98 40.92
N SER A 148 45.66 8.43 42.01
CA SER A 148 45.22 7.14 42.57
C SER A 148 44.08 7.34 43.57
N CYS A 149 42.92 6.76 43.28
CA CYS A 149 41.75 6.81 44.15
C CYS A 149 42.00 6.14 45.51
N PRO A 150 41.26 6.54 46.58
CA PRO A 150 41.23 5.79 47.83
C PRO A 150 40.88 4.31 47.59
N GLN A 151 41.44 3.42 48.41
CA GLN A 151 41.35 1.97 48.20
C GLN A 151 40.70 1.30 49.41
N ASP A 152 39.38 1.11 49.29
CA ASP A 152 38.59 0.30 50.21
C ASP A 152 38.88 -1.20 49.99
N GLU A 153 38.78 -2.03 51.04
CA GLU A 153 39.05 -3.48 50.95
C GLU A 153 38.00 -4.22 50.10
N GLU A 154 36.75 -3.73 50.11
CA GLU A 154 35.68 -4.11 49.18
C GLU A 154 35.16 -2.84 48.49
N PRO A 155 35.28 -2.71 47.15
CA PRO A 155 34.96 -1.46 46.46
C PRO A 155 33.45 -1.35 46.14
N PHE A 156 32.72 -0.62 46.97
CA PHE A 156 31.29 -0.34 46.77
C PHE A 156 30.97 0.66 45.64
N GLY A 157 31.96 1.40 45.15
CA GLY A 157 31.80 2.36 44.06
C GLY A 157 33.06 3.21 43.82
N PRO A 158 33.04 4.10 42.81
CA PRO A 158 34.07 5.10 42.61
C PRO A 158 33.98 6.17 43.70
N PRO A 159 35.08 6.88 44.02
CA PRO A 159 35.06 7.91 45.04
C PRO A 159 34.20 9.11 44.63
N LEU A 160 33.63 9.78 45.63
CA LEU A 160 33.12 11.13 45.48
C LEU A 160 34.30 12.10 45.31
N HIS A 161 34.14 13.11 44.46
CA HIS A 161 35.19 14.04 44.08
C HIS A 161 34.74 15.49 44.22
N VAL A 162 35.68 16.39 44.52
CA VAL A 162 35.45 17.83 44.37
C VAL A 162 36.75 18.59 44.16
N LEU A 163 36.70 19.59 43.28
CA LEU A 163 37.82 20.49 43.03
C LEU A 163 37.82 21.69 44.00
N VAL A 164 38.98 21.98 44.55
CA VAL A 164 39.22 23.06 45.52
C VAL A 164 39.65 24.31 44.76
N PRO A 165 38.81 25.37 44.68
CA PRO A 165 39.12 26.54 43.89
C PRO A 165 40.15 27.44 44.59
N PHE A 166 41.22 27.77 43.87
CA PHE A 166 42.21 28.77 44.28
C PHE A 166 42.13 30.02 43.40
N VAL A 167 42.99 31.02 43.65
CA VAL A 167 43.10 32.24 42.82
C VAL A 167 43.39 31.84 41.36
N LYS A 168 42.76 32.51 40.37
CA LYS A 168 42.78 32.16 38.92
C LYS A 168 44.16 31.96 38.25
N THR A 169 45.27 32.23 38.92
CA THR A 169 46.64 31.98 38.47
C THR A 169 47.26 30.68 39.02
N ARG A 170 46.55 29.96 39.89
CA ARG A 170 46.92 28.67 40.47
C ARG A 170 45.95 27.61 39.99
N GLU A 171 46.46 26.43 39.69
CA GLU A 171 45.67 25.21 39.50
C GLU A 171 44.81 24.91 40.75
N PRO A 172 43.64 24.25 40.61
CA PRO A 172 42.84 23.82 41.75
C PRO A 172 43.53 22.71 42.55
N GLY A 173 43.07 22.51 43.78
CA GLY A 173 43.31 21.27 44.53
C GLY A 173 42.25 20.22 44.21
N LEU A 174 42.46 18.98 44.67
CA LEU A 174 41.52 17.86 44.50
C LEU A 174 41.26 17.21 45.85
N ILE A 175 39.99 16.94 46.17
CA ILE A 175 39.58 16.04 47.25
C ILE A 175 38.87 14.84 46.60
N LEU A 176 39.28 13.63 46.99
CA LEU A 176 38.57 12.37 46.72
C LEU A 176 38.15 11.75 48.06
N ILE A 177 36.96 11.15 48.14
CA ILE A 177 36.44 10.47 49.34
C ILE A 177 35.85 9.13 48.91
N SER A 178 36.32 8.01 49.50
CA SER A 178 35.72 6.70 49.23
C SER A 178 34.35 6.53 49.91
N PRO A 179 33.50 5.60 49.45
CA PRO A 179 32.25 5.25 50.14
C PRO A 179 32.46 4.88 51.61
N LEU A 180 33.59 4.27 51.99
CA LEU A 180 33.96 3.95 53.39
C LEU A 180 34.74 5.07 54.12
N GLY A 181 34.74 6.28 53.56
CA GLY A 181 35.23 7.49 54.22
C GLY A 181 36.74 7.70 54.23
N GLU A 182 37.55 7.02 53.39
CA GLU A 182 38.95 7.41 53.17
C GLU A 182 39.00 8.68 52.30
N ILE A 183 39.45 9.79 52.90
CA ILE A 183 39.62 11.08 52.22
C ILE A 183 41.08 11.21 51.76
N ARG A 184 41.31 11.51 50.48
CA ARG A 184 42.62 11.94 49.95
C ARG A 184 42.55 13.37 49.42
N TYR A 185 43.50 14.20 49.82
CA TYR A 185 43.60 15.61 49.43
C TYR A 185 44.94 15.95 48.78
N TRP A 186 44.86 16.65 47.64
CA TRP A 186 45.99 17.26 46.92
C TRP A 186 45.84 18.78 46.87
N ASP A 187 46.88 19.52 47.28
CA ASP A 187 46.89 20.99 47.29
C ASP A 187 47.10 21.63 45.89
N SER A 188 47.45 20.85 44.85
CA SER A 188 47.51 21.32 43.46
C SER A 188 47.46 20.12 42.51
N ILE A 189 46.61 20.15 41.47
CA ILE A 189 46.49 19.04 40.52
C ILE A 189 47.73 18.80 39.64
N GLY A 190 48.64 19.78 39.47
CA GLY A 190 49.86 19.62 38.66
C GLY A 190 50.75 18.44 39.06
N ILE A 191 50.66 17.97 40.30
CA ILE A 191 51.39 16.78 40.78
C ILE A 191 50.88 15.47 40.14
N GLY A 192 49.70 15.47 39.54
CA GLY A 192 49.18 14.36 38.72
C GLY A 192 49.99 14.08 37.45
N LEU A 193 50.81 15.04 36.98
CA LEU A 193 51.81 14.79 35.91
C LEU A 193 53.02 13.97 36.39
N ALA A 194 53.22 13.90 37.71
CA ALA A 194 54.24 13.09 38.37
C ALA A 194 53.64 11.80 39.00
N GLY A 195 52.47 11.37 38.54
CA GLY A 195 51.76 10.17 39.02
C GLY A 195 50.87 10.39 40.26
N GLY A 196 50.72 11.63 40.74
CA GLY A 196 49.83 11.96 41.84
C GLY A 196 50.34 11.53 43.24
N GLU A 197 51.59 11.08 43.36
CA GLU A 197 52.21 10.80 44.66
C GLU A 197 52.36 12.10 45.49
N ASN A 198 52.26 12.00 46.82
CA ASN A 198 52.12 13.09 47.81
C ASN A 198 50.69 13.68 47.94
N TYR A 199 49.80 12.93 48.59
CA TYR A 199 48.52 13.39 49.12
C TYR A 199 48.51 13.43 50.66
N VAL A 200 47.52 14.11 51.24
CA VAL A 200 47.14 14.00 52.65
C VAL A 200 45.96 13.04 52.77
N THR A 201 46.09 11.98 53.58
CA THR A 201 44.98 11.07 53.91
C THR A 201 44.34 11.45 55.24
N LEU A 202 43.01 11.47 55.29
CA LEU A 202 42.18 11.48 56.49
C LEU A 202 41.16 10.35 56.39
N ARG A 203 40.53 9.96 57.50
CA ARG A 203 39.37 9.05 57.50
C ARG A 203 38.24 9.65 58.32
N LEU A 204 37.00 9.47 57.88
CA LEU A 204 35.80 9.78 58.67
C LEU A 204 35.53 8.69 59.72
N ASP A 205 34.87 9.06 60.80
CA ASP A 205 34.49 8.14 61.90
C ASP A 205 33.07 7.62 61.61
N LEU A 206 32.99 6.65 60.68
CA LEU A 206 31.75 6.04 60.18
C LEU A 206 31.42 4.73 60.94
N SER A 207 30.13 4.42 61.03
CA SER A 207 29.62 3.14 61.55
C SER A 207 29.86 1.97 60.57
N GLU A 208 29.76 0.72 61.01
CA GLU A 208 30.08 -0.46 60.17
C GLU A 208 29.19 -0.61 58.92
N ASP A 209 27.92 -0.21 59.00
CA ASP A 209 26.96 -0.19 57.88
C ASP A 209 26.77 1.21 57.23
N GLU A 210 27.65 2.17 57.54
CA GLU A 210 27.50 3.58 57.13
C GLU A 210 28.42 3.95 55.96
N SER A 211 27.85 4.50 54.90
CA SER A 211 28.60 4.93 53.71
C SER A 211 28.31 6.39 53.34
N VAL A 212 29.27 7.02 52.67
CA VAL A 212 29.20 8.42 52.24
C VAL A 212 28.30 8.58 51.01
N THR A 213 27.33 9.50 51.05
CA THR A 213 26.34 9.68 49.98
C THR A 213 26.56 10.93 49.12
N THR A 214 26.89 12.09 49.70
CA THR A 214 27.22 13.32 48.93
C THR A 214 28.44 14.07 49.47
N LEU A 215 29.02 14.90 48.59
CA LEU A 215 30.15 15.79 48.86
C LEU A 215 29.89 17.15 48.18
N THR A 216 29.49 18.15 48.97
CA THR A 216 29.02 19.46 48.48
C THR A 216 29.98 20.59 48.89
N ARG A 217 30.45 21.39 47.93
CA ARG A 217 31.35 22.55 48.15
C ARG A 217 30.59 23.79 48.58
N ALA A 218 30.57 24.09 49.88
CA ALA A 218 29.85 25.23 50.45
C ALA A 218 30.57 26.58 50.27
N ASP A 219 31.90 26.60 50.33
CA ASP A 219 32.74 27.70 49.83
C ASP A 219 34.16 27.21 49.49
N ALA A 220 35.10 28.12 49.21
CA ALA A 220 36.47 27.77 48.83
C ALA A 220 37.31 27.12 49.96
N GLN A 221 36.80 27.08 51.19
CA GLN A 221 37.45 26.45 52.34
C GLN A 221 36.57 25.44 53.08
N THR A 222 35.27 25.39 52.78
CA THR A 222 34.28 24.59 53.52
C THR A 222 33.55 23.62 52.60
N PHE A 223 33.57 22.34 52.94
CA PHE A 223 32.86 21.28 52.23
C PHE A 223 31.98 20.52 53.23
N VAL A 224 30.85 20.03 52.75
CA VAL A 224 29.86 19.27 53.53
C VAL A 224 29.80 17.87 52.96
N VAL A 225 29.84 16.88 53.83
CA VAL A 225 29.72 15.46 53.50
C VAL A 225 28.57 14.86 54.30
N SER A 226 27.84 13.93 53.69
CA SER A 226 26.63 13.29 54.20
C SER A 226 26.73 11.76 54.13
N THR A 227 25.92 11.05 54.91
CA THR A 227 25.95 9.58 54.99
C THR A 227 24.56 8.93 54.96
N THR A 228 24.54 7.62 54.75
CA THR A 228 23.32 6.78 54.74
C THR A 228 22.58 6.72 56.08
N LEU A 229 23.18 7.16 57.18
CA LEU A 229 22.56 7.18 58.51
C LEU A 229 22.09 8.57 58.97
N GLY A 230 22.23 9.61 58.13
CA GLY A 230 21.79 10.97 58.46
C GLY A 230 22.87 11.85 59.10
N HIS A 231 24.13 11.42 59.14
CA HIS A 231 25.21 12.22 59.69
C HIS A 231 25.75 13.23 58.68
N PHE A 232 26.08 14.43 59.17
CA PHE A 232 26.77 15.46 58.41
C PHE A 232 28.17 15.72 58.97
N TYR A 233 29.14 15.79 58.08
CA TYR A 233 30.54 16.09 58.38
C TYR A 233 30.93 17.40 57.70
N ARG A 234 31.44 18.36 58.47
CA ARG A 234 32.00 19.60 57.94
C ARG A 234 33.50 19.43 57.76
N LEU A 235 33.97 19.45 56.51
CA LEU A 235 35.39 19.52 56.19
C LEU A 235 35.80 20.99 56.04
N ARG A 236 36.91 21.36 56.67
CA ARG A 236 37.46 22.71 56.64
C ARG A 236 38.93 22.69 56.23
N LEU A 237 39.22 23.45 55.17
CA LEU A 237 40.58 23.71 54.71
C LEU A 237 41.15 24.93 55.45
N THR A 238 42.32 24.77 56.06
CA THR A 238 43.01 25.82 56.80
C THR A 238 44.41 26.04 56.23
N SER A 239 44.77 27.30 55.94
CA SER A 239 46.11 27.63 55.42
C SER A 239 47.05 27.97 56.57
N ALA A 240 48.13 27.21 56.74
CA ALA A 240 49.15 27.41 57.76
C ALA A 240 50.54 27.33 57.14
N ASN A 241 51.35 28.38 57.31
CA ASN A 241 52.71 28.49 56.76
C ASN A 241 52.80 28.22 55.24
N GLY A 242 51.75 28.54 54.48
CA GLY A 242 51.68 28.32 53.03
C GLY A 242 51.35 26.89 52.59
N ARG A 243 51.02 25.98 53.52
CA ARG A 243 50.41 24.68 53.23
C ARG A 243 48.94 24.68 53.66
N HIS A 244 48.11 23.98 52.90
CA HIS A 244 46.71 23.79 53.25
C HIS A 244 46.52 22.46 53.97
N ASN A 245 45.96 22.53 55.18
CA ASN A 245 45.61 21.38 56.01
C ASN A 245 44.09 21.22 56.00
N LEU A 246 43.63 20.04 55.59
CA LEU A 246 42.22 19.64 55.67
C LEU A 246 41.96 19.00 57.04
N ALA A 247 40.85 19.38 57.68
CA ALA A 247 40.36 18.79 58.93
C ALA A 247 38.84 18.63 58.85
N TRP A 248 38.23 17.79 59.70
CA TRP A 248 36.79 17.56 59.70
C TRP A 248 36.21 17.49 61.11
N HIS A 249 34.90 17.76 61.25
CA HIS A 249 34.11 17.49 62.46
C HIS A 249 32.65 17.13 62.12
N VAL A 250 31.96 16.38 62.98
CA VAL A 250 30.52 16.07 62.84
C VAL A 250 29.69 17.29 63.23
N PHE A 251 28.65 17.62 62.45
CA PHE A 251 27.76 18.77 62.68
C PHE A 251 27.24 18.79 64.12
N ALA A 252 27.58 19.86 64.86
CA ALA A 252 27.21 19.97 66.27
C ALA A 252 27.11 21.43 66.73
N LYS A 253 26.15 21.68 67.62
CA LYS A 253 26.05 22.94 68.37
C LYS A 253 26.99 22.92 69.58
N PRO A 254 27.70 24.01 69.95
CA PRO A 254 28.64 23.99 71.06
C PRO A 254 27.87 23.89 72.38
N ALA A 255 28.27 22.95 73.24
CA ALA A 255 27.66 22.82 74.56
C ALA A 255 27.81 24.14 75.36
N PRO A 256 26.73 24.67 75.98
CA PRO A 256 26.78 25.96 76.67
C PRO A 256 27.77 25.91 77.85
N SER A 257 28.76 26.79 77.81
CA SER A 257 29.99 26.72 78.63
C SER A 257 29.82 27.01 80.13
N LEU A 258 28.59 27.09 80.64
CA LEU A 258 28.25 27.44 82.03
C LEU A 258 27.18 26.52 82.65
N SER A 259 27.23 25.22 82.41
CA SER A 259 26.41 24.23 83.14
C SER A 259 27.16 23.66 84.35
N LEU A 260 26.64 23.90 85.55
CA LEU A 260 27.18 23.38 86.83
C LEU A 260 26.82 21.89 87.11
N SER A 261 26.42 21.16 86.08
CA SER A 261 25.92 19.77 86.17
C SER A 261 26.97 18.71 86.54
N ARG A 262 28.28 19.02 86.50
CA ARG A 262 29.38 18.08 86.81
C ARG A 262 29.53 17.67 88.29
N LEU A 263 28.52 17.89 89.14
CA LEU A 263 28.56 17.61 90.59
C LEU A 263 27.51 16.59 91.09
N ILE A 264 26.74 15.97 90.20
CA ILE A 264 25.80 14.88 90.56
C ILE A 264 26.11 13.65 89.70
N PRO A 265 26.67 12.56 90.28
CA PRO A 265 26.63 11.25 89.64
C PRO A 265 25.24 10.59 89.83
N PHE A 266 24.93 9.66 88.94
CA PHE A 266 23.70 8.85 88.87
C PHE A 266 22.45 9.55 88.30
N PHE A 267 21.79 8.80 87.39
CA PHE A 267 20.60 9.12 86.59
C PHE A 267 20.80 10.08 85.39
N ASN A 268 20.17 9.69 84.28
CA ASN A 268 20.11 10.33 82.96
C ASN A 268 21.44 10.68 82.29
N ALA A 269 22.03 9.69 81.61
CA ALA A 269 22.84 9.94 80.42
C ALA A 269 21.93 10.37 79.26
N SER A 270 21.57 11.65 79.21
CA SER A 270 20.88 12.23 78.05
C SER A 270 21.81 12.30 76.84
N THR A 271 21.39 11.70 75.73
CA THR A 271 21.98 11.88 74.40
C THR A 271 22.04 13.37 74.00
N PRO A 272 22.94 13.75 73.07
CA PRO A 272 23.05 15.14 72.60
C PRO A 272 21.74 15.63 71.98
N THR A 273 21.42 16.91 72.20
CA THR A 273 20.09 17.49 71.99
C THR A 273 19.81 17.92 70.54
N ASN A 274 20.00 17.02 69.57
CA ASN A 274 19.58 17.21 68.17
C ASN A 274 18.17 16.61 67.93
N GLN A 275 17.22 16.80 68.86
CA GLN A 275 15.87 16.17 68.78
C GLN A 275 14.96 16.74 67.67
N LEU A 276 15.47 17.59 66.79
CA LEU A 276 14.73 18.23 65.69
C LEU A 276 14.96 17.57 64.32
N ALA A 277 16.01 16.77 64.16
CA ALA A 277 16.35 16.10 62.91
C ALA A 277 16.40 14.59 63.13
N GLU A 278 15.58 13.84 62.40
CA GLU A 278 15.59 12.37 62.46
C GLU A 278 16.68 11.77 61.55
N PRO A 279 17.28 10.62 61.93
CA PRO A 279 18.20 9.90 61.06
C PRO A 279 17.46 9.25 59.88
N GLY A 280 18.19 9.07 58.78
CA GLY A 280 17.67 8.53 57.52
C GLY A 280 18.69 8.70 56.39
N ASN A 281 18.42 8.14 55.21
CA ASN A 281 19.38 8.16 54.11
C ASN A 281 19.38 9.51 53.39
N ILE A 282 20.53 10.21 53.41
CA ILE A 282 20.69 11.52 52.76
C ILE A 282 20.97 11.32 51.26
N ASN A 283 19.95 11.45 50.41
CA ASN A 283 20.07 11.33 48.96
C ASN A 283 20.75 12.56 48.31
N ALA A 284 20.50 13.76 48.84
CA ALA A 284 20.96 15.02 48.28
C ALA A 284 21.22 16.11 49.33
N VAL A 285 22.18 17.00 49.04
CA VAL A 285 22.53 18.15 49.88
C VAL A 285 22.75 19.40 49.03
N ALA A 286 21.82 20.36 49.16
CA ALA A 286 21.81 21.64 48.46
C ALA A 286 22.21 22.81 49.39
N LEU A 287 22.72 23.88 48.79
CA LEU A 287 23.09 25.11 49.50
C LEU A 287 21.99 26.16 49.34
N GLY A 288 21.44 26.64 50.45
CA GLY A 288 20.44 27.69 50.44
C GLY A 288 21.02 29.11 50.45
N SER A 289 20.20 30.06 50.88
CA SER A 289 20.62 31.45 51.09
C SER A 289 21.81 31.58 52.05
N LYS A 290 22.78 32.42 51.69
CA LYS A 290 23.82 32.88 52.62
C LYS A 290 23.40 34.19 53.25
N HIS A 291 23.17 34.19 54.56
CA HIS A 291 22.71 35.35 55.32
C HIS A 291 23.78 36.44 55.36
N ALA A 292 23.36 37.70 55.55
CA ALA A 292 24.28 38.83 55.72
C ALA A 292 25.21 38.70 56.94
N THR A 293 24.86 37.83 57.90
CA THR A 293 25.67 37.43 59.05
C THR A 293 26.80 36.44 58.72
N GLY A 294 26.82 35.89 57.50
CA GLY A 294 27.75 34.85 57.06
C GLY A 294 27.30 33.41 57.37
N VAL A 295 26.13 33.23 58.00
CA VAL A 295 25.47 31.92 58.15
C VAL A 295 25.06 31.39 56.78
N GLN A 296 25.22 30.09 56.57
CA GLN A 296 24.88 29.41 55.33
C GLN A 296 23.77 28.38 55.59
N ASP A 297 22.62 28.54 54.92
CA ASP A 297 21.58 27.51 54.92
C ASP A 297 22.08 26.28 54.15
N ILE A 298 21.87 25.11 54.71
CA ILE A 298 22.07 23.80 54.08
C ILE A 298 20.72 23.10 54.07
N TRP A 299 20.33 22.56 52.92
CA TRP A 299 19.10 21.80 52.73
C TRP A 299 19.47 20.36 52.38
N ALA A 300 18.89 19.40 53.08
CA ALA A 300 19.13 17.98 52.85
C ALA A 300 17.84 17.21 52.58
N LEU A 301 17.94 16.24 51.67
CA LEU A 301 16.86 15.34 51.30
C LEU A 301 17.10 14.00 51.98
N VAL A 302 16.26 13.64 52.96
CA VAL A 302 16.45 12.52 53.89
C VAL A 302 15.27 11.56 53.76
N ASP A 303 15.44 10.49 52.99
CA ASP A 303 14.37 9.59 52.55
C ASP A 303 13.19 10.35 51.89
N THR A 304 12.09 10.56 52.60
CA THR A 304 10.89 11.30 52.17
C THR A 304 10.77 12.72 52.76
N ARG A 305 11.80 13.15 53.50
CA ARG A 305 11.81 14.39 54.29
C ARG A 305 12.79 15.42 53.74
N VAL A 306 12.52 16.69 54.03
CA VAL A 306 13.43 17.81 53.76
C VAL A 306 13.86 18.42 55.08
N GLN A 307 15.16 18.36 55.37
CA GLN A 307 15.78 18.98 56.54
C GLN A 307 16.47 20.30 56.19
N LYS A 308 16.38 21.29 57.09
CA LYS A 308 17.09 22.56 57.01
C LYS A 308 18.07 22.70 58.18
N TRP A 309 19.33 22.97 57.86
CA TRP A 309 20.43 23.14 58.80
C TRP A 309 21.11 24.50 58.61
N GLU A 310 21.42 25.20 59.71
CA GLU A 310 22.23 26.42 59.68
C GLU A 310 23.70 26.13 59.98
N MET A 311 24.56 26.31 58.97
CA MET A 311 26.02 26.25 59.16
C MET A 311 26.56 27.63 59.52
N ASN A 312 27.00 27.80 60.77
CA ASN A 312 27.50 29.08 61.26
C ASN A 312 28.99 29.27 60.90
N PRO A 313 29.43 30.52 60.59
CA PRO A 313 30.84 30.82 60.30
C PRO A 313 31.74 30.64 61.54
N GLY A 314 31.15 30.61 62.73
CA GLY A 314 31.82 30.30 64.00
C GLY A 314 32.28 28.85 64.16
N GLY A 315 32.02 27.96 63.20
CA GLY A 315 32.46 26.56 63.23
C GLY A 315 31.54 25.63 64.03
N TRP A 316 30.23 25.86 63.96
CA TRP A 316 29.19 25.02 64.55
C TRP A 316 27.92 25.04 63.71
N GLU A 317 27.05 24.06 63.94
CA GLU A 317 25.91 23.73 63.09
C GLU A 317 24.67 23.39 63.94
N GLU A 318 23.46 23.72 63.46
CA GLU A 318 22.20 23.45 64.16
C GLU A 318 21.05 23.14 63.18
N PRO A 319 20.25 22.07 63.40
CA PRO A 319 19.05 21.81 62.62
C PRO A 319 17.94 22.81 63.02
N GLN A 320 17.26 23.38 62.02
CA GLN A 320 16.14 24.29 62.21
C GLN A 320 14.79 23.57 62.00
N GLU A 321 14.70 22.78 60.92
CA GLU A 321 13.43 22.21 60.43
C GLU A 321 13.67 20.79 59.89
N ASP A 322 12.69 19.92 60.06
CA ASP A 322 12.60 18.58 59.43
C ASP A 322 11.14 18.38 59.02
N ILE A 323 10.88 18.25 57.71
CA ILE A 323 9.53 18.32 57.13
C ILE A 323 9.29 17.10 56.23
N GLU A 324 8.29 16.29 56.59
CA GLU A 324 7.76 15.20 55.77
C GLU A 324 7.02 15.75 54.54
N VAL A 325 7.57 15.54 53.34
CA VAL A 325 7.04 16.14 52.10
C VAL A 325 6.30 15.16 51.20
N ALA A 326 6.47 13.84 51.37
CA ALA A 326 5.84 12.86 50.50
C ALA A 326 4.30 12.98 50.41
N PRO A 327 3.53 13.20 51.50
CA PRO A 327 2.07 13.39 51.41
C PRO A 327 1.66 14.58 50.51
N THR A 328 2.40 15.69 50.60
CA THR A 328 2.17 16.89 49.79
C THR A 328 2.53 16.65 48.32
N VAL A 329 3.64 15.94 48.07
CA VAL A 329 4.07 15.53 46.72
C VAL A 329 3.03 14.58 46.09
N LEU A 330 2.58 13.55 46.80
CA LEU A 330 1.57 12.59 46.34
C LEU A 330 0.25 13.28 45.96
N SER A 331 -0.23 14.19 46.82
CA SER A 331 -1.46 14.95 46.55
C SER A 331 -1.33 15.84 45.31
N ALA A 332 -0.16 16.46 45.11
CA ALA A 332 0.08 17.33 43.96
C ALA A 332 0.28 16.53 42.65
N LEU A 333 0.99 15.39 42.69
CA LEU A 333 1.15 14.48 41.53
C LEU A 333 -0.22 14.00 41.02
N ARG A 334 -1.10 13.56 41.93
CA ARG A 334 -2.46 13.12 41.60
C ARG A 334 -3.35 14.28 41.11
N SER A 335 -3.14 15.50 41.60
CA SER A 335 -3.89 16.68 41.15
C SER A 335 -3.48 17.19 39.77
N GLU A 336 -2.20 17.07 39.39
CA GLU A 336 -1.69 17.57 38.10
C GLU A 336 -1.87 16.54 36.97
N PHE A 337 -1.72 15.24 37.27
CA PHE A 337 -1.68 14.17 36.26
C PHE A 337 -2.84 13.15 36.30
N GLY A 338 -3.72 13.24 37.32
CA GLY A 338 -4.97 12.47 37.38
C GLY A 338 -4.77 10.95 37.23
N ASP A 339 -5.53 10.34 36.33
CA ASP A 339 -5.58 8.89 36.12
C ASP A 339 -4.25 8.26 35.65
N ALA A 340 -3.26 9.05 35.20
CA ALA A 340 -1.94 8.56 34.82
C ALA A 340 -1.07 8.14 36.02
N VAL A 341 -1.41 8.59 37.22
CA VAL A 341 -0.73 8.25 38.49
C VAL A 341 -1.49 7.12 39.18
N GLU A 342 -0.76 6.24 39.88
CA GLU A 342 -1.38 5.15 40.64
C GLU A 342 -2.02 5.67 41.94
N THR A 343 -3.19 5.12 42.25
CA THR A 343 -4.03 5.43 43.42
C THR A 343 -3.59 4.71 44.69
N ASP A 344 -2.89 3.59 44.54
CA ASP A 344 -2.31 2.80 45.61
C ASP A 344 -0.87 3.23 45.91
N ASP A 345 -0.65 3.88 47.06
CA ASP A 345 0.66 4.41 47.47
C ASP A 345 1.76 3.33 47.47
N ALA A 346 1.41 2.09 47.83
CA ALA A 346 2.35 0.97 47.90
C ALA A 346 2.71 0.38 46.52
N LYS A 347 1.96 0.73 45.47
CA LYS A 347 2.31 0.43 44.07
C LYS A 347 3.00 1.59 43.36
N LEU A 348 2.72 2.82 43.80
CA LEU A 348 3.29 4.03 43.20
C LEU A 348 4.80 4.16 43.51
N ASP A 349 5.25 3.63 44.64
CA ASP A 349 6.68 3.48 44.98
C ASP A 349 7.46 4.81 44.85
N LEU A 350 7.03 5.83 45.59
CA LEU A 350 7.58 7.19 45.47
C LEU A 350 8.97 7.30 46.13
N GLU A 351 9.98 7.57 45.31
CA GLU A 351 11.34 7.93 45.72
C GLU A 351 11.58 9.44 45.51
N LEU A 352 12.27 10.09 46.44
CA LEU A 352 12.78 11.45 46.28
C LEU A 352 14.29 11.37 46.02
N VAL A 353 14.71 11.72 44.81
CA VAL A 353 16.02 11.34 44.25
C VAL A 353 17.07 12.41 44.49
N ASP A 354 16.84 13.66 44.07
CA ASP A 354 17.83 14.73 44.14
C ASP A 354 17.19 16.10 44.40
N MET A 355 17.95 17.07 44.89
CA MET A 355 17.43 18.37 45.33
C MET A 355 18.38 19.53 45.05
N ALA A 356 17.83 20.67 44.63
CA ALA A 356 18.55 21.93 44.43
C ALA A 356 17.74 23.13 44.95
N VAL A 357 18.43 24.24 45.23
CA VAL A 357 17.83 25.48 45.75
C VAL A 357 18.19 26.66 44.85
N ASP A 358 17.16 27.42 44.45
CA ASP A 358 17.28 28.64 43.68
C ASP A 358 17.68 29.82 44.60
N LYS A 359 18.38 30.84 44.08
CA LYS A 359 18.85 32.02 44.83
C LYS A 359 17.76 32.71 45.67
N ASN A 360 16.50 32.57 45.28
CA ASN A 360 15.32 33.08 45.98
C ASN A 360 14.87 32.21 47.17
N GLY A 361 15.62 31.15 47.52
CA GLY A 361 15.28 30.21 48.59
C GLY A 361 14.19 29.19 48.23
N LYS A 362 13.82 29.08 46.94
CA LYS A 362 12.85 28.09 46.48
C LYS A 362 13.54 26.76 46.18
N LEU A 363 12.87 25.67 46.52
CA LEU A 363 13.35 24.29 46.38
C LEU A 363 12.89 23.69 45.04
N VAL A 364 13.72 22.82 44.49
CA VAL A 364 13.42 21.94 43.36
C VAL A 364 13.80 20.53 43.77
N ILE A 365 12.84 19.60 43.74
CA ILE A 365 13.06 18.19 44.10
C ILE A 365 12.77 17.32 42.88
N LEU A 366 13.70 16.46 42.51
CA LEU A 366 13.49 15.38 41.54
C LEU A 366 12.87 14.18 42.26
N VAL A 367 11.72 13.71 41.79
CA VAL A 367 11.03 12.53 42.33
C VAL A 367 10.86 11.46 41.25
N SER A 368 10.82 10.20 41.67
CA SER A 368 10.63 9.04 40.80
C SER A 368 9.53 8.12 41.33
N TYR A 369 8.67 7.62 40.45
CA TYR A 369 7.55 6.74 40.80
C TYR A 369 7.27 5.71 39.71
N ALA A 370 6.61 4.61 40.06
CA ALA A 370 6.19 3.59 39.10
C ALA A 370 5.08 4.11 38.17
N GLY A 371 5.30 4.00 36.86
CA GLY A 371 4.32 4.38 35.84
C GLY A 371 3.22 3.34 35.67
N LYS A 372 1.97 3.80 35.56
CA LYS A 372 0.79 2.96 35.37
C LYS A 372 0.82 2.25 34.01
N GLU A 373 0.43 0.97 33.98
CA GLU A 373 0.50 0.13 32.79
C GLU A 373 -0.72 0.34 31.87
N GLU A 374 -0.51 0.96 30.70
CA GLU A 374 -1.51 0.99 29.63
C GLU A 374 -1.53 -0.33 28.85
N PHE A 375 -2.55 -1.15 29.10
CA PHE A 375 -2.82 -2.40 28.38
C PHE A 375 -3.11 -2.17 26.88
N ASN A 376 -2.07 -2.11 26.02
CA ASN A 376 -2.26 -2.19 24.56
C ASN A 376 -1.03 -2.58 23.71
N SER A 377 -0.08 -3.37 24.23
CA SER A 377 1.01 -3.94 23.42
C SER A 377 1.36 -5.37 23.82
N MET A 378 1.31 -6.31 22.87
CA MET A 378 1.57 -7.75 23.07
C MET A 378 3.08 -8.09 23.17
N VAL A 379 3.89 -7.21 23.75
CA VAL A 379 5.38 -7.31 23.75
C VAL A 379 5.99 -7.06 25.15
N VAL A 380 5.17 -6.80 26.17
CA VAL A 380 5.64 -6.24 27.46
C VAL A 380 6.12 -7.29 28.47
N ASP A 381 5.75 -8.58 28.32
CA ASP A 381 6.01 -9.70 29.27
C ASP A 381 7.49 -10.03 29.58
N LEU A 382 8.45 -9.22 29.16
CA LEU A 382 9.90 -9.43 29.33
C LEU A 382 10.69 -8.21 29.84
N LEU A 383 10.05 -7.07 30.12
CA LEU A 383 10.73 -5.85 30.58
C LEU A 383 10.08 -5.31 31.87
N GLY A 384 10.90 -5.04 32.89
CA GLY A 384 10.43 -4.71 34.23
C GLY A 384 9.98 -3.26 34.43
N VAL A 385 9.58 -2.97 35.68
CA VAL A 385 8.88 -1.75 36.12
C VAL A 385 9.44 -0.46 35.49
N ARG A 386 8.55 0.27 34.82
CA ARG A 386 8.79 1.56 34.19
C ARG A 386 8.78 2.67 35.24
N ARG A 387 9.93 3.28 35.55
CA ARG A 387 9.99 4.47 36.44
C ARG A 387 9.82 5.76 35.65
N VAL A 388 8.92 6.63 36.13
CA VAL A 388 8.66 7.98 35.62
C VAL A 388 9.31 8.99 36.55
N TYR A 389 9.76 10.13 36.02
CA TYR A 389 10.41 11.20 36.80
C TYR A 389 9.66 12.52 36.69
N ALA A 390 9.61 13.28 37.79
CA ALA A 390 9.01 14.60 37.84
C ALA A 390 9.85 15.58 38.69
N LEU A 391 9.80 16.86 38.32
CA LEU A 391 10.35 17.96 39.10
C LEU A 391 9.23 18.64 39.89
N VAL A 392 9.36 18.66 41.21
CA VAL A 392 8.46 19.35 42.13
C VAL A 392 9.11 20.67 42.53
N PHE A 393 8.46 21.79 42.23
CA PHE A 393 8.90 23.12 42.64
C PHE A 393 8.20 23.49 43.95
N MET A 394 8.95 23.85 44.98
CA MET A 394 8.42 24.17 46.30
C MET A 394 8.88 25.55 46.80
N THR A 395 8.03 26.19 47.60
CA THR A 395 8.34 27.40 48.36
C THR A 395 8.19 27.13 49.85
N GLN A 396 9.20 27.52 50.63
CA GLN A 396 9.11 27.53 52.08
C GLN A 396 8.08 28.57 52.54
N GLN A 397 7.07 28.12 53.30
CA GLN A 397 6.18 28.97 54.07
C GLN A 397 6.41 28.69 55.57
N ILE A 398 5.68 29.36 56.46
CA ILE A 398 5.84 29.16 57.90
C ILE A 398 5.39 27.73 58.25
N ASP A 399 6.33 26.94 58.78
CA ASP A 399 6.19 25.54 59.22
C ASP A 399 5.71 24.53 58.15
N ILE A 400 5.61 24.92 56.86
CA ILE A 400 5.19 24.03 55.76
C ILE A 400 5.95 24.31 54.44
N LEU A 401 6.17 23.25 53.66
CA LEU A 401 6.65 23.31 52.27
C LEU A 401 5.47 23.20 51.31
N ALA A 402 5.14 24.30 50.63
CA ALA A 402 4.06 24.36 49.65
C ALA A 402 4.59 24.06 48.24
N VAL A 403 3.86 23.25 47.46
CA VAL A 403 4.16 23.01 46.04
C VAL A 403 3.67 24.19 45.20
N ASP A 404 4.59 24.83 44.46
CA ASP A 404 4.30 25.86 43.46
C ASP A 404 3.69 25.23 42.20
N SER A 405 4.30 24.13 41.72
CA SER A 405 3.97 23.43 40.47
C SER A 405 4.76 22.12 40.34
N ILE A 406 4.34 21.24 39.42
CA ILE A 406 5.08 20.02 39.05
C ILE A 406 5.29 19.99 37.53
N ARG A 407 6.40 19.40 37.07
CA ARG A 407 6.68 19.12 35.64
C ARG A 407 7.12 17.67 35.46
N ILE A 408 6.55 16.97 34.47
CA ILE A 408 7.05 15.65 34.04
C ILE A 408 8.40 15.86 33.33
N VAL A 409 9.43 15.14 33.76
CA VAL A 409 10.72 15.09 33.04
C VAL A 409 10.53 14.22 31.79
N PRO A 410 11.02 14.61 30.60
CA PRO A 410 10.80 13.87 29.34
C PRO A 410 11.62 12.56 29.23
N TYR A 411 11.84 11.87 30.34
CA TYR A 411 12.62 10.63 30.47
C TYR A 411 11.88 9.61 31.34
N GLN A 412 12.03 8.32 31.01
CA GLN A 412 11.43 7.19 31.71
C GLN A 412 12.43 6.04 31.69
N SER A 413 12.72 5.45 32.86
CA SER A 413 13.67 4.34 32.96
C SER A 413 12.95 3.00 32.84
N THR A 414 13.62 2.02 32.23
CA THR A 414 13.21 0.62 32.14
C THR A 414 14.43 -0.28 32.39
N SER A 415 14.22 -1.56 32.66
CA SER A 415 15.32 -2.53 32.89
C SER A 415 16.35 -2.64 31.76
N ALA A 416 16.08 -2.08 30.58
CA ALA A 416 16.97 -2.11 29.41
C ALA A 416 17.94 -0.92 29.28
N SER A 417 17.73 0.18 30.05
CA SER A 417 18.54 1.42 29.99
C SER A 417 20.00 1.17 30.39
N GLY A 418 20.25 0.31 31.37
CA GLY A 418 21.60 -0.04 31.84
C GLY A 418 21.79 0.23 33.32
N ALA A 419 23.02 0.06 33.82
CA ALA A 419 23.30 0.16 35.25
C ALA A 419 22.93 1.55 35.82
N ALA A 420 22.20 1.54 36.93
CA ALA A 420 21.57 2.73 37.50
C ALA A 420 22.60 3.78 37.93
N MET A 421 22.62 4.90 37.23
CA MET A 421 23.23 6.14 37.71
C MET A 421 22.21 6.89 38.57
N HIS A 422 22.60 7.32 39.76
CA HIS A 422 21.78 8.22 40.57
C HIS A 422 21.62 9.56 39.81
N ALA A 423 20.38 9.90 39.46
CA ALA A 423 20.09 11.07 38.64
C ALA A 423 20.35 12.38 39.42
N ARG A 424 20.97 13.38 38.78
CA ARG A 424 21.33 14.66 39.43
C ARG A 424 20.72 15.86 38.72
N ILE A 425 20.35 16.89 39.47
CA ILE A 425 19.75 18.12 38.95
C ILE A 425 20.67 19.33 39.10
N GLN A 426 20.70 20.19 38.09
CA GLN A 426 21.41 21.48 38.12
C GLN A 426 20.49 22.61 37.64
N LEU A 427 20.58 23.77 38.30
CA LEU A 427 19.75 24.94 38.00
C LEU A 427 20.45 25.87 37.00
N ILE A 428 19.75 26.16 35.90
CA ILE A 428 20.23 27.04 34.83
C ILE A 428 19.54 28.40 34.97
N SER A 429 20.34 29.46 34.87
CA SER A 429 19.89 30.87 34.89
C SER A 429 18.88 31.13 36.01
N ASP A 430 19.39 30.92 37.23
CA ASP A 430 18.72 31.13 38.52
C ASP A 430 17.40 30.37 38.69
N GLY A 431 17.36 29.13 38.19
CA GLY A 431 16.20 28.24 38.32
C GLY A 431 15.05 28.57 37.36
N THR A 432 15.31 29.35 36.30
CA THR A 432 14.37 29.48 35.16
C THR A 432 14.23 28.15 34.43
N LEU A 433 15.34 27.42 34.32
CA LEU A 433 15.48 26.12 33.67
C LEU A 433 16.17 25.14 34.65
N VAL A 434 15.80 23.86 34.55
CA VAL A 434 16.43 22.77 35.29
C VAL A 434 16.95 21.76 34.28
N THR A 435 18.18 21.29 34.45
CA THR A 435 18.69 20.12 33.74
C THR A 435 18.77 18.93 34.68
N VAL A 436 18.43 17.75 34.17
CA VAL A 436 18.45 16.47 34.90
C VAL A 436 19.37 15.51 34.15
N GLN A 437 20.44 15.08 34.80
CA GLN A 437 21.40 14.10 34.28
C GLN A 437 20.92 12.68 34.63
N PHE A 438 20.74 11.85 33.61
CA PHE A 438 20.62 10.39 33.68
C PHE A 438 21.83 9.74 32.97
N GLY A 439 21.98 8.42 33.08
CA GLY A 439 23.13 7.71 32.50
C GLY A 439 23.22 7.78 30.97
N ASP A 440 22.08 7.85 30.30
CA ASP A 440 21.88 7.81 28.84
C ASP A 440 21.24 9.08 28.27
N VAL A 441 20.75 9.99 29.13
CA VAL A 441 20.00 11.19 28.75
C VAL A 441 20.35 12.39 29.63
N VAL A 442 20.43 13.59 29.03
CA VAL A 442 20.34 14.88 29.76
C VAL A 442 19.01 15.55 29.40
N ALA A 443 18.07 15.57 30.33
CA ALA A 443 16.76 16.22 30.15
C ALA A 443 16.81 17.69 30.57
N ILE A 444 16.00 18.53 29.92
CA ILE A 444 15.92 19.98 30.15
C ILE A 444 14.45 20.36 30.31
N CYS A 445 14.11 21.04 31.41
CA CYS A 445 12.74 21.40 31.75
C CYS A 445 12.64 22.87 32.18
N ALA A 446 11.69 23.60 31.60
CA ALA A 446 11.34 24.96 32.03
C ALA A 446 10.47 24.93 33.29
N ARG A 447 10.67 25.90 34.18
CA ARG A 447 9.82 26.09 35.38
C ARG A 447 8.49 26.76 35.02
N ASN A 448 8.59 27.88 34.30
CA ASN A 448 7.49 28.82 34.07
C ASN A 448 6.81 28.69 32.70
N SER A 449 7.30 27.82 31.82
CA SER A 449 6.66 27.45 30.54
C SER A 449 6.58 25.92 30.41
N ASN A 450 5.88 25.44 29.39
CA ASN A 450 5.70 23.99 29.14
C ASN A 450 6.81 23.37 28.28
N TYR A 451 7.92 24.09 28.06
CA TYR A 451 9.07 23.57 27.31
C TYR A 451 9.78 22.46 28.09
N ARG A 452 9.85 21.28 27.46
CA ARG A 452 10.57 20.09 27.94
C ARG A 452 11.26 19.42 26.74
N ASP A 453 12.54 19.14 26.86
CA ASP A 453 13.37 18.57 25.79
C ASP A 453 14.46 17.64 26.36
N ARG A 454 15.14 16.85 25.53
CA ARG A 454 16.15 15.88 25.98
C ARG A 454 17.30 15.66 24.98
N LEU A 455 18.50 15.50 25.52
CA LEU A 455 19.69 15.03 24.81
C LEU A 455 19.88 13.55 25.15
N GLU A 456 19.41 12.66 24.28
CA GLU A 456 19.64 11.21 24.36
C GLU A 456 20.90 10.85 23.56
N PHE A 457 21.63 9.79 23.95
CA PHE A 457 22.91 9.43 23.32
C PHE A 457 22.87 8.04 22.64
N LYS A 458 23.48 7.92 21.45
CA LYS A 458 23.30 6.76 20.53
C LYS A 458 23.79 5.42 21.05
N ALA A 459 24.82 5.40 21.89
CA ALA A 459 25.51 4.17 22.26
C ALA A 459 25.40 3.90 23.76
N LYS A 460 25.22 2.63 24.14
CA LYS A 460 25.26 2.19 25.55
C LYS A 460 26.60 2.49 26.25
N SER A 461 27.64 2.80 25.46
CA SER A 461 28.95 3.28 25.89
C SER A 461 29.06 4.81 25.94
N ASP A 462 28.30 5.58 25.15
CA ASP A 462 28.28 7.06 25.19
C ASP A 462 27.38 7.57 26.32
N ARG A 463 27.64 7.07 27.54
CA ARG A 463 26.96 7.54 28.74
C ARG A 463 27.36 8.98 29.06
N THR A 464 26.46 9.68 29.73
CA THR A 464 26.82 10.90 30.44
C THR A 464 27.75 10.53 31.60
N LEU A 465 28.74 11.38 31.89
CA LEU A 465 29.63 11.20 33.05
C LEU A 465 29.60 12.42 33.98
N GLY A 466 29.28 13.59 33.45
CA GLY A 466 29.05 14.80 34.21
C GLY A 466 28.35 15.86 33.36
N VAL A 467 27.60 16.73 34.02
CA VAL A 467 26.98 17.93 33.45
C VAL A 467 27.52 19.16 34.18
N GLY A 468 27.75 20.26 33.46
CA GLY A 468 28.23 21.52 34.04
C GLY A 468 27.53 22.73 33.46
N VAL A 469 26.82 23.47 34.30
CA VAL A 469 26.11 24.70 33.91
C VAL A 469 27.04 25.92 33.95
N VAL A 470 27.02 26.72 32.88
CA VAL A 470 27.67 28.04 32.80
C VAL A 470 26.58 29.11 32.81
N SER A 471 26.19 29.54 34.02
CA SER A 471 25.02 30.40 34.24
C SER A 471 25.10 31.79 33.59
N GLU A 472 26.29 32.31 33.32
CA GLU A 472 26.48 33.59 32.61
C GLU A 472 26.14 33.49 31.11
N GLU A 473 26.30 32.32 30.49
CA GLU A 473 26.04 32.11 29.06
C GLU A 473 24.71 31.39 28.78
N SER A 474 23.99 30.94 29.81
CA SER A 474 22.85 30.01 29.67
C SER A 474 23.22 28.74 28.87
N THR A 475 24.42 28.21 29.11
CA THR A 475 24.92 27.00 28.42
C THR A 475 25.14 25.85 29.37
N VAL A 476 24.96 24.63 28.84
CA VAL A 476 25.17 23.37 29.53
C VAL A 476 26.29 22.63 28.81
N LEU A 477 27.33 22.25 29.54
CA LEU A 477 28.37 21.34 29.07
C LEU A 477 27.96 19.92 29.47
N VAL A 478 28.05 18.97 28.55
CA VAL A 478 27.81 17.54 28.80
C VAL A 478 29.07 16.76 28.44
N LEU A 479 29.53 15.95 29.39
CA LEU A 479 30.66 15.04 29.24
C LEU A 479 30.13 13.66 28.86
N THR A 480 30.45 13.19 27.64
CA THR A 480 30.19 11.81 27.21
C THR A 480 31.48 10.98 27.22
N ALA A 481 31.36 9.67 27.03
CA ALA A 481 32.52 8.77 26.92
C ALA A 481 33.47 9.06 25.75
N THR A 482 33.00 9.73 24.69
CA THR A 482 33.80 10.01 23.48
C THR A 482 34.17 11.48 23.29
N THR A 483 33.34 12.42 23.76
CA THR A 483 33.48 13.88 23.50
C THR A 483 32.89 14.74 24.62
N MET A 484 33.23 16.03 24.62
CA MET A 484 32.44 17.04 25.34
C MET A 484 31.55 17.79 24.36
N VAL A 485 30.28 17.96 24.74
CA VAL A 485 29.22 18.62 23.97
C VAL A 485 28.80 19.90 24.69
N LYS A 486 28.52 20.98 23.95
CA LYS A 486 27.96 22.22 24.48
C LYS A 486 26.54 22.43 23.93
N ALA A 487 25.58 22.57 24.83
CA ALA A 487 24.22 23.01 24.54
C ALA A 487 24.06 24.49 24.93
N TYR A 488 23.51 25.29 24.02
CA TYR A 488 23.12 26.68 24.22
C TYR A 488 21.59 26.79 24.23
N LEU A 489 21.05 27.53 25.21
CA LEU A 489 19.61 27.65 25.44
C LEU A 489 19.14 29.10 25.27
N ASP A 490 18.22 29.33 24.35
CA ASP A 490 17.57 30.63 24.12
C ASP A 490 16.40 30.81 25.11
N ILE A 491 16.70 31.41 26.26
CA ILE A 491 15.74 31.56 27.37
C ILE A 491 14.51 32.38 26.98
N ASP A 492 14.64 33.37 26.10
CA ASP A 492 13.51 34.24 25.75
C ASP A 492 12.54 33.50 24.80
N LYS A 493 13.05 32.65 23.90
CA LYS A 493 12.21 31.71 23.14
C LYS A 493 11.59 30.62 24.02
N ILE A 494 12.35 30.03 24.93
CA ILE A 494 11.85 29.02 25.87
C ILE A 494 10.73 29.57 26.75
N ARG A 495 10.75 30.87 27.09
CA ARG A 495 9.67 31.58 27.78
C ARG A 495 8.46 31.88 26.88
N ALA A 496 8.68 32.07 25.59
CA ALA A 496 7.63 32.29 24.59
C ALA A 496 7.00 30.99 24.05
N PHE A 497 7.49 29.81 24.47
CA PHE A 497 7.01 28.51 24.02
C PHE A 497 5.55 28.26 24.42
N ASP A 498 4.65 28.31 23.44
CA ASP A 498 3.24 27.95 23.55
C ASP A 498 3.03 26.43 23.38
N PRO A 499 2.30 25.74 24.28
CA PRO A 499 2.05 24.31 24.14
C PRO A 499 1.19 23.92 22.93
N GLU A 500 0.29 24.77 22.42
CA GLU A 500 -0.62 24.37 21.32
C GLU A 500 0.12 24.35 19.97
N THR A 501 0.85 25.42 19.64
CA THR A 501 1.70 25.46 18.43
C THR A 501 3.03 24.71 18.60
N GLY A 502 3.58 24.70 19.82
CA GLY A 502 4.89 24.12 20.12
C GLY A 502 4.94 22.60 20.12
N ARG A 503 3.84 21.88 20.39
CA ARG A 503 3.80 20.40 20.32
C ARG A 503 3.98 19.87 18.89
N PRO A 504 3.17 20.27 17.88
CA PRO A 504 3.44 19.93 16.48
C PRO A 504 4.79 20.46 16.00
N GLY A 505 5.16 21.68 16.44
CA GLY A 505 6.46 22.27 16.17
C GLY A 505 7.63 21.39 16.63
N LEU A 506 7.56 20.83 17.83
CA LEU A 506 8.59 19.94 18.39
C LEU A 506 8.68 18.61 17.63
N VAL A 507 7.54 17.97 17.31
CA VAL A 507 7.53 16.71 16.53
C VAL A 507 8.15 16.92 15.14
N LYS A 508 7.79 18.02 14.47
CA LYS A 508 8.41 18.45 13.20
C LYS A 508 9.89 18.78 13.36
N SER A 509 10.27 19.50 14.42
CA SER A 509 11.65 19.86 14.75
C SER A 509 12.54 18.63 14.95
N ILE A 510 12.06 17.63 15.70
CA ILE A 510 12.78 16.36 15.91
C ILE A 510 13.02 15.65 14.57
N MET A 511 12.00 15.53 13.70
CA MET A 511 12.18 14.92 12.37
C MET A 511 13.15 15.74 11.49
N THR A 512 13.05 17.07 11.48
CA THR A 512 13.97 17.96 10.75
C THR A 512 15.41 17.79 11.23
N GLN A 513 15.64 17.80 12.53
CA GLN A 513 16.96 17.65 13.13
C GLN A 513 17.54 16.27 12.85
N ALA A 514 16.73 15.22 12.93
CA ALA A 514 17.20 13.86 12.71
C ALA A 514 17.52 13.60 11.21
N ILE A 515 16.77 14.19 10.27
CA ILE A 515 17.13 14.22 8.83
C ILE A 515 18.45 14.98 8.58
N LEU A 516 18.67 16.11 9.26
CA LEU A 516 19.83 16.98 9.05
C LEU A 516 21.11 16.48 9.72
N TYR A 517 21.00 15.90 10.91
CA TYR A 517 22.13 15.58 11.79
C TYR A 517 22.22 14.11 12.21
N GLY A 518 21.14 13.32 12.05
CA GLY A 518 21.12 11.91 12.50
C GLY A 518 22.10 11.02 11.73
N SER A 519 22.25 11.28 10.43
CA SER A 519 23.19 10.61 9.52
C SER A 519 24.65 11.06 9.64
N LEU A 520 24.95 12.10 10.44
CA LEU A 520 26.32 12.57 10.62
C LEU A 520 27.16 11.55 11.41
N LEU A 521 28.22 11.07 10.76
CA LEU A 521 29.25 10.24 11.39
C LEU A 521 29.92 11.03 12.53
N GLY A 522 29.87 10.49 13.74
CA GLY A 522 30.39 11.17 14.93
C GLY A 522 29.44 12.17 15.59
N ASN A 523 28.15 12.22 15.21
CA ASN A 523 27.11 12.81 16.06
C ASN A 523 26.72 11.82 17.18
N PRO A 524 26.97 12.15 18.47
CA PRO A 524 26.67 11.25 19.58
C PRO A 524 25.19 11.23 19.97
N LEU A 525 24.36 12.16 19.47
CA LEU A 525 22.95 12.29 19.86
C LEU A 525 22.06 11.26 19.16
N HIS A 526 21.26 10.54 19.95
CA HIS A 526 20.11 9.80 19.46
C HIS A 526 18.93 10.76 19.33
N PHE A 527 18.14 10.60 18.26
CA PHE A 527 16.87 11.28 18.11
C PHE A 527 15.76 10.27 18.31
N SER A 528 14.76 10.62 19.10
CA SER A 528 13.61 9.76 19.37
C SER A 528 12.39 10.62 19.65
N PHE A 529 11.20 10.07 19.37
CA PHE A 529 9.96 10.77 19.72
C PHE A 529 9.71 10.75 21.24
N PRO A 530 9.09 11.81 21.80
CA PRO A 530 8.51 11.76 23.15
C PRO A 530 7.50 10.60 23.27
N PRO A 531 7.25 10.07 24.49
CA PRO A 531 6.24 9.02 24.68
C PRO A 531 4.81 9.50 24.39
N GLU A 532 4.58 10.81 24.35
CA GLU A 532 3.30 11.48 24.12
C GLU A 532 3.29 12.15 22.72
N VAL A 533 3.25 11.37 21.64
CA VAL A 533 3.09 11.92 20.26
C VAL A 533 1.67 11.73 19.73
N GLU A 534 1.03 12.86 19.46
CA GLU A 534 -0.26 12.96 18.81
C GLU A 534 -0.12 12.58 17.32
N ALA A 535 -0.89 11.59 16.88
CA ALA A 535 -0.74 11.00 15.53
C ALA A 535 -1.05 11.97 14.39
N GLU A 536 -1.94 12.95 14.62
CA GLU A 536 -2.27 14.00 13.64
C GLU A 536 -1.09 14.96 13.43
N SER A 537 -0.46 15.43 14.51
CA SER A 537 0.75 16.27 14.44
C SER A 537 1.92 15.55 13.77
N LEU A 538 2.06 14.24 13.98
CA LEU A 538 3.05 13.41 13.28
C LEU A 538 2.77 13.35 11.77
N MET A 539 1.51 13.10 11.37
CA MET A 539 1.12 13.06 9.95
C MET A 539 1.32 14.40 9.27
N GLU A 540 0.88 15.51 9.87
CA GLU A 540 1.06 16.83 9.28
C GLU A 540 2.54 17.20 9.21
N GLY A 541 3.30 17.02 10.30
CA GLY A 541 4.73 17.30 10.34
C GLY A 541 5.52 16.52 9.28
N ALA A 542 5.22 15.21 9.12
CA ALA A 542 5.88 14.37 8.14
C ALA A 542 5.50 14.74 6.69
N GLU A 543 4.23 15.04 6.42
CA GLU A 543 3.78 15.46 5.09
C GLU A 543 4.35 16.84 4.68
N GLN A 544 4.35 17.82 5.60
CA GLN A 544 5.00 19.12 5.39
C GLN A 544 6.49 18.95 5.11
N LEU A 545 7.19 18.14 5.91
CA LEU A 545 8.63 17.92 5.80
C LEU A 545 9.02 17.17 4.51
N SER A 546 8.25 16.14 4.16
CA SER A 546 8.38 15.42 2.89
C SER A 546 8.18 16.33 1.68
N ARG A 547 7.19 17.24 1.74
CA ARG A 547 6.94 18.24 0.71
C ARG A 547 8.09 19.27 0.61
N ALA A 548 8.56 19.80 1.73
CA ALA A 548 9.66 20.77 1.76
C ALA A 548 10.96 20.20 1.17
N ILE A 549 11.24 18.90 1.39
CA ILE A 549 12.34 18.21 0.70
C ILE A 549 12.07 18.14 -0.81
N LEU A 550 10.86 17.75 -1.24
CA LEU A 550 10.47 17.65 -2.65
C LEU A 550 10.53 19.00 -3.41
N GLU A 551 10.34 20.12 -2.72
CA GLU A 551 10.42 21.49 -3.25
C GLU A 551 11.82 22.13 -3.07
N SER A 552 12.81 21.37 -2.56
CA SER A 552 14.19 21.82 -2.29
C SER A 552 14.33 22.98 -1.31
N ASP A 553 13.61 22.94 -0.18
CA ASP A 553 13.74 23.95 0.87
C ASP A 553 15.20 24.10 1.34
N HIS A 554 15.65 25.34 1.37
CA HIS A 554 17.01 25.75 1.73
C HIS A 554 17.44 25.41 3.16
N GLU A 555 16.50 25.16 4.08
CA GLU A 555 16.82 24.73 5.44
C GLU A 555 17.18 23.23 5.51
N LEU A 556 16.63 22.44 4.58
CA LEU A 556 16.70 20.97 4.58
C LEU A 556 17.69 20.44 3.54
N VAL A 557 17.76 21.12 2.39
CA VAL A 557 18.48 20.70 1.19
C VAL A 557 19.57 21.72 0.87
N GLN A 558 20.82 21.31 1.05
CA GLN A 558 21.97 22.15 0.69
C GLN A 558 21.99 22.45 -0.81
N ARG A 559 22.46 23.65 -1.17
CA ARG A 559 22.58 24.11 -2.55
C ARG A 559 23.86 23.56 -3.19
N SER A 560 23.77 22.40 -3.83
CA SER A 560 24.84 21.90 -4.70
C SER A 560 24.75 22.52 -6.10
N HIS A 561 25.89 22.69 -6.76
CA HIS A 561 25.95 23.04 -8.18
C HIS A 561 25.57 21.86 -9.08
N ASP A 562 25.92 20.62 -8.68
CA ASP A 562 25.38 19.42 -9.31
C ASP A 562 23.98 19.10 -8.75
N LEU A 563 23.01 19.11 -9.66
CA LEU A 563 21.64 18.75 -9.38
C LEU A 563 21.46 17.24 -9.15
N SER A 564 22.30 16.40 -9.75
CA SER A 564 22.20 14.93 -9.66
C SER A 564 22.50 14.47 -8.23
N ILE A 565 23.64 14.90 -7.66
CA ILE A 565 23.97 14.73 -6.24
C ILE A 565 22.91 15.38 -5.34
N GLN A 566 22.40 16.57 -5.67
CA GLN A 566 21.34 17.23 -4.89
C GLN A 566 20.05 16.38 -4.85
N MET A 567 19.64 15.81 -5.99
CA MET A 567 18.44 15.00 -6.09
C MET A 567 18.58 13.67 -5.37
N LYS A 568 19.72 12.98 -5.52
CA LYS A 568 19.99 11.76 -4.74
C LYS A 568 19.97 12.03 -3.24
N GLY A 569 20.67 13.07 -2.79
CA GLY A 569 20.63 13.50 -1.38
C GLY A 569 19.24 13.91 -0.88
N ARG A 570 18.27 14.22 -1.74
CA ARG A 570 16.87 14.39 -1.36
C ARG A 570 16.11 13.06 -1.25
N ILE A 571 16.39 12.10 -2.13
CA ILE A 571 15.83 10.73 -2.08
C ILE A 571 16.27 10.06 -0.78
N ASP A 572 17.56 10.14 -0.46
CA ASP A 572 18.14 9.58 0.76
C ASP A 572 17.47 10.18 2.02
N ARG A 573 17.19 11.50 2.03
CA ARG A 573 16.45 12.17 3.14
C ARG A 573 15.00 11.70 3.27
N LEU A 574 14.29 11.44 2.16
CA LEU A 574 12.92 10.93 2.21
C LEU A 574 12.86 9.47 2.67
N ALA A 575 13.80 8.63 2.23
CA ALA A 575 13.95 7.27 2.72
C ALA A 575 14.29 7.25 4.21
N TRP A 576 15.19 8.14 4.65
CA TRP A 576 15.58 8.29 6.05
C TRP A 576 14.40 8.73 6.94
N LEU A 577 13.59 9.71 6.52
CA LEU A 577 12.39 10.15 7.26
C LEU A 577 11.44 8.97 7.55
N VAL A 578 11.22 8.10 6.57
CA VAL A 578 10.32 6.94 6.72
C VAL A 578 10.97 5.84 7.57
N ALA A 579 12.28 5.62 7.43
CA ALA A 579 13.03 4.71 8.31
C ALA A 579 12.92 5.16 9.78
N PHE A 580 13.16 6.44 10.08
CA PHE A 580 13.07 7.01 11.43
C PHE A 580 11.68 6.86 12.08
N ILE A 581 10.62 7.14 11.32
CA ILE A 581 9.23 6.95 11.79
C ILE A 581 8.93 5.48 12.07
N ASN A 582 9.54 4.55 11.33
CA ASN A 582 9.40 3.11 11.53
C ASN A 582 10.26 2.57 12.68
N GLU A 583 11.48 3.08 12.86
CA GLU A 583 12.39 2.78 13.99
C GLU A 583 11.78 3.18 15.34
N ASN A 584 11.06 4.31 15.39
CA ASN A 584 10.28 4.73 16.55
C ASN A 584 8.94 3.98 16.69
N ALA A 585 8.67 2.95 15.87
CA ALA A 585 7.41 2.18 15.81
C ALA A 585 6.13 3.00 15.54
N MET A 586 6.26 4.26 15.10
CA MET A 586 5.12 5.17 14.90
C MET A 586 4.43 5.04 13.55
N LEU A 587 5.04 4.35 12.56
CA LEU A 587 4.49 4.22 11.21
C LEU A 587 3.05 3.69 11.18
N LEU A 588 2.71 2.69 12.00
CA LEU A 588 1.36 2.12 12.06
C LEU A 588 0.32 3.02 12.78
N ARG A 589 0.76 4.08 13.47
CA ARG A 589 -0.15 5.12 14.00
C ARG A 589 -0.58 6.11 12.90
N MET A 590 0.09 6.13 11.76
CA MET A 590 -0.23 7.03 10.63
C MET A 590 -1.32 6.44 9.73
N SER A 591 -2.29 7.27 9.36
CA SER A 591 -3.32 6.92 8.37
C SER A 591 -2.70 6.48 7.04
N GLN A 592 -3.36 5.53 6.37
CA GLN A 592 -2.86 5.03 5.07
C GLN A 592 -2.81 6.13 4.00
N ARG A 593 -3.69 7.14 4.08
CA ARG A 593 -3.64 8.33 3.22
C ARG A 593 -2.32 9.09 3.39
N SER A 594 -1.82 9.22 4.61
CA SER A 594 -0.56 9.92 4.89
C SER A 594 0.65 9.09 4.42
N ARG A 595 0.66 7.78 4.71
CA ARG A 595 1.74 6.87 4.27
C ARG A 595 1.84 6.79 2.73
N GLN A 596 0.70 6.74 2.02
CA GLN A 596 0.66 6.85 0.57
C GLN A 596 1.13 8.21 0.06
N ARG A 597 0.86 9.33 0.75
CA ARG A 597 1.39 10.66 0.37
C ARG A 597 2.91 10.75 0.49
N LEU A 598 3.50 10.23 1.57
CA LEU A 598 4.96 10.18 1.75
C LEU A 598 5.63 9.37 0.62
N MET A 599 5.05 8.24 0.25
CA MET A 599 5.50 7.43 -0.90
C MET A 599 5.32 8.20 -2.22
N MET A 600 4.16 8.83 -2.46
CA MET A 600 3.90 9.62 -3.67
C MET A 600 4.81 10.85 -3.82
N ASN A 601 5.42 11.35 -2.74
CA ASN A 601 6.45 12.38 -2.82
C ASN A 601 7.82 11.79 -3.20
N ALA A 602 8.18 10.64 -2.64
CA ALA A 602 9.45 9.96 -2.95
C ALA A 602 9.48 9.40 -4.38
N GLU A 603 8.39 8.78 -4.86
CA GLU A 603 8.32 8.24 -6.22
C GLU A 603 8.42 9.34 -7.30
N LYS A 604 7.85 10.53 -7.05
CA LYS A 604 7.98 11.69 -7.95
C LYS A 604 9.41 12.20 -8.01
N LEU A 605 10.11 12.16 -6.87
CA LEU A 605 11.50 12.57 -6.80
C LEU A 605 12.41 11.58 -7.53
N GLN A 606 12.15 10.28 -7.41
CA GLN A 606 12.83 9.23 -8.18
C GLN A 606 12.54 9.37 -9.68
N ALA A 607 11.27 9.49 -10.08
CA ALA A 607 10.89 9.71 -11.47
C ALA A 607 11.47 11.02 -12.06
N GLY A 608 11.59 12.07 -11.24
CA GLY A 608 12.27 13.31 -11.62
C GLY A 608 13.79 13.15 -11.75
N HIS A 609 14.43 12.34 -10.89
CA HIS A 609 15.86 12.03 -10.98
C HIS A 609 16.17 11.26 -12.25
N ASP A 610 15.38 10.23 -12.55
CA ASP A 610 15.60 9.38 -13.73
C ASP A 610 15.30 10.16 -15.03
N LEU A 611 14.32 11.07 -15.00
CA LEU A 611 14.08 12.03 -16.07
C LEU A 611 15.21 13.06 -16.23
N TRP A 612 15.86 13.49 -15.15
CA TRP A 612 17.04 14.36 -15.21
C TRP A 612 18.25 13.62 -15.80
N LEU A 613 18.46 12.35 -15.47
CA LEU A 613 19.48 11.52 -16.12
C LEU A 613 19.21 11.36 -17.62
N LEU A 614 17.97 11.07 -18.02
CA LEU A 614 17.55 11.02 -19.42
C LEU A 614 17.82 12.35 -20.16
N TYR A 615 17.56 13.49 -19.51
CA TYR A 615 17.86 14.80 -20.09
C TYR A 615 19.36 15.03 -20.32
N ASN A 616 20.21 14.57 -19.39
CA ASN A 616 21.67 14.66 -19.56
C ASN A 616 22.16 13.76 -20.71
N GLU A 617 21.53 12.61 -20.94
CA GLU A 617 21.78 11.77 -22.12
C GLU A 617 21.43 12.51 -23.41
N PHE A 618 20.23 13.11 -23.49
CA PHE A 618 19.81 13.91 -24.65
C PHE A 618 20.72 15.11 -24.92
N LEU A 619 21.24 15.77 -23.87
CA LEU A 619 22.23 16.86 -24.02
C LEU A 619 23.60 16.36 -24.51
N ALA A 620 23.97 15.11 -24.23
CA ALA A 620 25.21 14.51 -24.72
C ALA A 620 25.10 14.06 -26.20
N THR A 621 23.92 13.63 -26.65
CA THR A 621 23.69 13.19 -28.04
C THR A 621 23.28 14.31 -28.99
N SER A 622 22.53 15.32 -28.52
CA SER A 622 21.73 16.21 -29.37
C SER A 622 21.93 17.70 -29.06
N HIS A 623 22.06 18.52 -30.10
CA HIS A 623 22.41 19.92 -29.94
C HIS A 623 21.20 20.84 -29.60
N SER A 624 21.19 21.33 -28.36
CA SER A 624 20.55 22.56 -27.86
C SER A 624 19.03 22.63 -27.61
N ARG A 625 18.16 21.74 -28.13
CA ARG A 625 16.71 21.81 -27.80
C ARG A 625 15.94 20.48 -27.90
N SER A 626 15.89 19.77 -26.77
CA SER A 626 15.05 18.58 -26.52
C SER A 626 13.55 18.93 -26.40
N VAL A 627 12.66 17.99 -26.69
CA VAL A 627 11.21 18.05 -26.38
C VAL A 627 10.97 18.35 -24.89
N LEU A 628 11.75 17.75 -23.99
CA LEU A 628 11.63 17.99 -22.55
C LEU A 628 11.81 19.46 -22.17
N TYR A 629 12.83 20.13 -22.73
CA TYR A 629 13.10 21.54 -22.51
C TYR A 629 11.92 22.43 -22.91
N ASP A 630 11.28 22.16 -24.05
CA ASP A 630 10.10 22.92 -24.48
C ASP A 630 8.85 22.60 -23.66
N ALA A 631 8.68 21.36 -23.20
CA ALA A 631 7.63 21.01 -22.24
C ALA A 631 7.81 21.75 -20.91
N VAL A 632 9.04 21.84 -20.38
CA VAL A 632 9.37 22.59 -19.16
C VAL A 632 9.21 24.10 -19.37
N ALA A 633 9.67 24.67 -20.49
CA ALA A 633 9.48 26.09 -20.79
C ALA A 633 7.98 26.46 -20.87
N LEU A 634 7.13 25.58 -21.43
CA LEU A 634 5.68 25.73 -21.44
C LEU A 634 5.01 25.48 -20.07
N TYR A 635 5.67 24.79 -19.14
CA TYR A 635 5.23 24.66 -17.75
C TYR A 635 5.59 25.93 -16.95
N MET A 636 6.86 26.33 -16.95
CA MET A 636 7.34 27.48 -16.17
C MET A 636 6.64 28.78 -16.59
N LYS A 637 6.29 28.92 -17.88
CA LYS A 637 5.49 30.04 -18.38
C LYS A 637 4.05 30.06 -17.84
N ASP A 638 3.38 28.91 -17.73
CA ASP A 638 2.03 28.84 -17.13
C ASP A 638 2.04 29.20 -15.63
N VAL A 639 3.16 28.93 -14.94
CA VAL A 639 3.37 29.28 -13.53
C VAL A 639 3.84 30.73 -13.34
N ASN A 640 4.29 31.40 -14.41
CA ASN A 640 4.91 32.74 -14.44
C ASN A 640 6.33 32.81 -13.84
N GLU A 641 7.10 31.72 -13.94
CA GLU A 641 8.50 31.61 -13.51
C GLU A 641 9.49 31.53 -14.70
N ASP A 642 9.16 32.15 -15.84
CA ASP A 642 10.02 32.21 -17.03
C ASP A 642 11.25 33.13 -16.89
N HIS A 643 11.42 33.77 -15.73
CA HIS A 643 12.57 34.60 -15.37
C HIS A 643 13.84 33.83 -14.99
N HIS A 644 13.80 32.50 -14.87
CA HIS A 644 14.97 31.71 -14.51
C HIS A 644 15.94 31.51 -15.68
N ALA A 645 17.20 31.92 -15.49
CA ALA A 645 18.28 31.76 -16.49
C ALA A 645 18.57 30.29 -16.88
N ASP A 646 18.19 29.33 -16.02
CA ASP A 646 18.14 27.91 -16.33
C ASP A 646 16.79 27.36 -15.83
N MET A 647 15.80 27.36 -16.73
CA MET A 647 14.44 26.86 -16.44
C MET A 647 14.43 25.37 -16.09
N MET A 648 15.36 24.57 -16.63
CA MET A 648 15.44 23.13 -16.36
C MET A 648 15.89 22.88 -14.92
N ARG A 649 17.03 23.46 -14.52
CA ARG A 649 17.51 23.33 -13.12
C ARG A 649 16.58 24.02 -12.12
N ALA A 650 15.79 25.02 -12.53
CA ALA A 650 14.73 25.58 -11.69
C ALA A 650 13.57 24.58 -11.49
N PHE A 651 13.05 23.99 -12.57
CA PHE A 651 11.95 23.01 -12.51
C PHE A 651 12.30 21.79 -11.64
N PHE A 652 13.45 21.15 -11.86
CA PHE A 652 13.86 19.98 -11.08
C PHE A 652 14.23 20.30 -9.61
N ARG A 653 14.45 21.56 -9.26
CA ARG A 653 14.60 21.97 -7.85
C ARG A 653 13.24 22.21 -7.19
N LEU A 654 12.38 23.03 -7.80
CA LEU A 654 11.21 23.61 -7.16
C LEU A 654 9.88 22.91 -7.49
N HIS A 655 9.73 22.35 -8.71
CA HIS A 655 8.42 21.99 -9.29
C HIS A 655 8.18 20.49 -9.52
N ILE A 656 9.05 19.60 -9.01
CA ILE A 656 8.88 18.13 -9.17
C ILE A 656 7.55 17.61 -8.60
N VAL A 657 6.97 18.31 -7.62
CA VAL A 657 5.61 18.05 -7.10
C VAL A 657 4.59 17.88 -8.24
N ASP A 658 4.78 18.61 -9.33
CA ASP A 658 3.91 18.71 -10.49
C ASP A 658 4.44 18.01 -11.76
N ILE A 659 5.36 17.05 -11.62
CA ILE A 659 5.86 16.23 -12.75
C ILE A 659 4.73 15.58 -13.58
N GLY A 660 3.60 15.22 -12.96
CA GLY A 660 2.41 14.74 -13.68
C GLY A 660 1.73 15.79 -14.58
N LYS A 661 1.86 17.09 -14.28
CA LYS A 661 1.39 18.18 -15.16
C LYS A 661 2.33 18.37 -16.36
N LEU A 662 3.63 18.08 -16.21
CA LEU A 662 4.62 18.18 -17.28
C LEU A 662 4.33 17.20 -18.43
N LEU A 663 3.81 16.00 -18.15
CA LEU A 663 3.45 15.01 -19.17
C LEU A 663 2.44 15.57 -20.21
N ARG A 664 1.47 16.36 -19.76
CA ARG A 664 0.52 17.06 -20.64
C ARG A 664 1.20 18.17 -21.48
N LYS A 665 2.31 18.74 -21.01
CA LYS A 665 3.11 19.69 -21.79
C LYS A 665 3.94 18.97 -22.86
N VAL A 666 4.43 17.76 -22.61
CA VAL A 666 5.08 16.90 -23.62
C VAL A 666 4.11 16.60 -24.76
N GLU A 667 2.89 16.13 -24.46
CA GLU A 667 1.79 15.98 -25.42
C GLU A 667 1.51 17.26 -26.22
N THR A 668 1.49 18.42 -25.53
CA THR A 668 1.27 19.73 -26.15
C THR A 668 2.40 20.13 -27.11
N VAL A 669 3.64 19.69 -26.88
CA VAL A 669 4.76 19.89 -27.82
C VAL A 669 4.59 18.99 -29.04
N VAL A 670 4.30 17.69 -28.84
CA VAL A 670 4.05 16.73 -29.94
C VAL A 670 2.93 17.26 -30.86
N LYS A 671 1.78 17.65 -30.31
CA LYS A 671 0.62 18.15 -31.09
C LYS A 671 0.86 19.48 -31.84
N ARG A 672 1.95 20.19 -31.54
CA ARG A 672 2.36 21.42 -32.27
C ARG A 672 3.33 21.13 -33.40
N SER A 673 4.07 20.04 -33.34
CA SER A 673 5.01 19.61 -34.38
C SER A 673 4.26 18.78 -35.42
N GLN A 674 4.01 19.35 -36.60
CA GLN A 674 3.31 18.66 -37.69
C GLN A 674 4.28 18.16 -38.78
N GLY A 675 3.91 17.09 -39.47
CA GLY A 675 4.68 16.52 -40.57
C GLY A 675 6.00 15.86 -40.14
N PRO A 676 7.06 15.89 -40.96
CA PRO A 676 8.27 15.08 -40.71
C PRO A 676 9.06 15.46 -39.45
N GLN A 677 8.79 16.63 -38.84
CA GLN A 677 9.36 16.98 -37.54
C GLN A 677 8.71 16.21 -36.37
N ALA A 678 7.46 15.76 -36.52
CA ALA A 678 6.78 14.93 -35.51
C ALA A 678 7.51 13.59 -35.31
N ALA A 679 7.92 12.95 -36.41
CA ALA A 679 8.58 11.64 -36.40
C ALA A 679 9.93 11.62 -35.66
N GLY A 680 10.66 12.75 -35.62
CA GLY A 680 11.88 12.88 -34.81
C GLY A 680 11.64 13.26 -33.35
N ILE A 681 10.45 13.79 -33.03
CA ILE A 681 10.07 14.31 -31.70
C ILE A 681 9.32 13.25 -30.86
N LEU A 682 8.53 12.40 -31.51
CA LEU A 682 7.70 11.40 -30.87
C LEU A 682 8.47 10.31 -30.09
N PRO A 683 9.65 9.82 -30.54
CA PRO A 683 10.43 8.86 -29.75
C PRO A 683 10.99 9.48 -28.46
N GLU A 684 11.40 10.75 -28.50
CA GLU A 684 11.85 11.48 -27.30
C GLU A 684 10.67 11.69 -26.32
N ALA A 685 9.54 12.17 -26.83
CA ALA A 685 8.32 12.38 -26.06
C ALA A 685 7.82 11.11 -25.36
N THR A 686 7.84 9.99 -26.08
CA THR A 686 7.42 8.68 -25.56
C THR A 686 8.43 8.14 -24.56
N ARG A 687 9.75 8.27 -24.81
CA ARG A 687 10.80 7.88 -23.85
C ARG A 687 10.73 8.69 -22.55
N ILE A 688 10.42 9.98 -22.62
CA ILE A 688 10.13 10.83 -21.44
C ILE A 688 8.93 10.28 -20.65
N PHE A 689 7.81 10.04 -21.33
CA PHE A 689 6.57 9.57 -20.70
C PHE A 689 6.75 8.19 -20.02
N LEU A 690 7.37 7.25 -20.74
CA LEU A 690 7.71 5.92 -20.22
C LEU A 690 8.65 5.98 -19.02
N THR A 691 9.70 6.81 -19.06
CA THR A 691 10.67 6.93 -17.96
C THR A 691 10.01 7.38 -16.66
N VAL A 692 9.16 8.42 -16.73
CA VAL A 692 8.47 8.97 -15.56
C VAL A 692 7.52 7.95 -14.92
N LEU A 693 6.69 7.26 -15.74
CA LEU A 693 5.69 6.33 -15.21
C LEU A 693 6.29 4.98 -14.80
N LYS A 694 7.23 4.42 -15.57
CA LYS A 694 7.95 3.20 -15.17
C LYS A 694 8.73 3.38 -13.87
N SER A 695 9.39 4.53 -13.68
CA SER A 695 10.10 4.83 -12.43
C SER A 695 9.12 4.90 -11.24
N ALA A 696 7.97 5.56 -11.40
CA ALA A 696 6.94 5.60 -10.37
C ALA A 696 6.35 4.22 -10.02
N PHE A 697 5.99 3.40 -11.02
CA PHE A 697 5.47 2.05 -10.79
C PHE A 697 6.52 1.14 -10.12
N LYS A 698 7.76 1.13 -10.63
CA LYS A 698 8.87 0.38 -10.06
C LYS A 698 9.12 0.76 -8.59
N PHE A 699 9.13 2.06 -8.28
CA PHE A 699 9.34 2.55 -6.91
C PHE A 699 8.28 2.00 -5.94
N ARG A 700 7.01 1.93 -6.37
CA ARG A 700 5.91 1.35 -5.57
C ARG A 700 6.10 -0.13 -5.29
N GLU A 701 6.55 -0.91 -6.28
CA GLU A 701 6.83 -2.34 -6.12
C GLU A 701 7.97 -2.58 -5.13
N GLU A 702 9.09 -1.88 -5.28
CA GLU A 702 10.28 -2.02 -4.43
C GLU A 702 10.03 -1.57 -2.97
N HIS A 703 9.29 -0.47 -2.76
CA HIS A 703 9.17 0.16 -1.44
C HIS A 703 7.86 -0.12 -0.69
N LYS A 704 6.93 -0.91 -1.26
CA LYS A 704 5.63 -1.29 -0.65
C LYS A 704 5.76 -1.74 0.81
N GLY A 705 6.80 -2.52 1.12
CA GLY A 705 7.07 -3.04 2.47
C GLY A 705 7.52 -1.95 3.46
N GLN A 706 8.41 -1.05 3.05
CA GLN A 706 8.97 0.01 3.92
C GLN A 706 7.90 0.99 4.41
N TYR A 707 6.90 1.28 3.57
CA TYR A 707 5.76 2.15 3.89
C TYR A 707 4.54 1.38 4.45
N SER A 708 4.64 0.05 4.57
CA SER A 708 3.57 -0.87 5.02
C SER A 708 2.24 -0.72 4.28
N LEU A 709 2.26 -0.62 2.94
CA LEU A 709 1.13 -0.13 2.16
C LEU A 709 0.09 -1.18 1.77
N GLU A 710 -1.15 -0.92 2.19
CA GLU A 710 -2.38 -1.53 1.67
C GLU A 710 -2.78 -0.93 0.32
N TRP A 711 -3.42 -1.74 -0.53
CA TRP A 711 -3.93 -1.38 -1.85
C TRP A 711 -5.47 -1.36 -1.84
N PRO A 712 -6.13 -0.55 -2.69
CA PRO A 712 -5.58 0.29 -3.75
C PRO A 712 -4.96 1.62 -3.25
N ILE A 713 -4.22 2.30 -4.14
CA ILE A 713 -3.68 3.63 -3.86
C ILE A 713 -4.78 4.69 -4.00
N ILE A 714 -4.84 5.66 -3.08
CA ILE A 714 -5.86 6.70 -3.04
C ILE A 714 -5.51 7.82 -4.04
N ASN A 715 -6.24 7.87 -5.15
CA ASN A 715 -6.15 8.88 -6.22
C ASN A 715 -4.72 9.16 -6.73
N PRO A 716 -3.97 8.13 -7.17
CA PRO A 716 -2.58 8.27 -7.59
C PRO A 716 -2.44 9.19 -8.81
N TRP A 717 -1.36 9.96 -8.86
CA TRP A 717 -1.17 10.97 -9.90
C TRP A 717 -0.85 10.40 -11.29
N THR A 718 -0.37 9.16 -11.33
CA THR A 718 -0.05 8.35 -12.51
C THR A 718 -1.28 7.90 -13.29
N SER A 719 -2.43 7.68 -12.63
CA SER A 719 -3.66 7.17 -13.25
C SER A 719 -4.73 8.25 -13.50
N LYS A 720 -4.39 9.53 -13.30
CA LYS A 720 -5.31 10.64 -13.57
C LYS A 720 -5.76 10.63 -15.04
N PRO A 721 -7.01 11.03 -15.37
CA PRO A 721 -7.51 11.04 -16.74
C PRO A 721 -6.55 11.74 -17.72
N THR A 722 -6.03 12.90 -17.34
CA THR A 722 -5.04 13.67 -18.14
C THR A 722 -3.70 12.98 -18.39
N VAL A 723 -3.40 11.86 -17.73
CA VAL A 723 -2.21 11.03 -17.98
C VAL A 723 -2.58 9.83 -18.87
N ILE A 724 -3.75 9.23 -18.66
CA ILE A 724 -4.32 8.20 -19.54
C ILE A 724 -4.53 8.76 -20.95
N ASP A 725 -5.11 9.96 -21.07
CA ASP A 725 -5.41 10.59 -22.36
C ASP A 725 -4.11 11.03 -23.08
N VAL A 726 -3.02 11.30 -22.35
CA VAL A 726 -1.68 11.52 -22.92
C VAL A 726 -1.08 10.20 -23.42
N ALA A 727 -1.21 9.11 -22.68
CA ALA A 727 -0.77 7.78 -23.11
C ALA A 727 -1.48 7.34 -24.40
N LEU A 728 -2.80 7.51 -24.46
CA LEU A 728 -3.61 7.26 -25.66
C LEU A 728 -3.14 8.13 -26.84
N SER A 729 -3.01 9.43 -26.63
CA SER A 729 -2.62 10.33 -27.72
C SER A 729 -1.19 10.13 -28.22
N LEU A 730 -0.27 9.59 -27.40
CA LEU A 730 1.06 9.17 -27.85
C LEU A 730 0.98 7.84 -28.63
N PHE A 731 0.11 6.92 -28.21
CA PHE A 731 -0.11 5.64 -28.89
C PHE A 731 -0.72 5.82 -30.29
N GLU A 732 -1.78 6.64 -30.38
CA GLU A 732 -2.39 7.10 -31.64
C GLU A 732 -1.36 7.75 -32.57
N ALA A 733 -0.55 8.70 -32.05
CA ALA A 733 0.46 9.39 -32.84
C ALA A 733 1.59 8.49 -33.39
N ILE A 734 1.88 7.35 -32.74
CA ILE A 734 2.84 6.36 -33.27
C ILE A 734 2.21 5.59 -34.43
N ILE A 735 0.92 5.25 -34.35
CA ILE A 735 0.17 4.55 -35.41
C ILE A 735 0.02 5.44 -36.64
N ASP A 736 -0.37 6.71 -36.47
CA ASP A 736 -0.50 7.71 -37.54
C ASP A 736 0.79 7.86 -38.39
N ILE A 737 1.96 7.61 -37.78
CA ILE A 737 3.26 7.64 -38.46
C ILE A 737 3.61 6.28 -39.09
N ALA A 738 3.27 5.18 -38.42
CA ALA A 738 3.52 3.82 -38.92
C ALA A 738 2.68 3.44 -40.16
N ASP A 739 1.48 4.00 -40.30
CA ASP A 739 0.58 3.77 -41.44
C ASP A 739 0.94 4.59 -42.70
N VAL A 740 1.98 5.44 -42.66
CA VAL A 740 2.44 6.20 -43.84
C VAL A 740 3.20 5.28 -44.80
N PRO A 741 2.69 5.02 -46.02
CA PRO A 741 3.32 4.08 -46.94
C PRO A 741 4.66 4.62 -47.48
N GLY A 742 5.72 3.83 -47.31
CA GLY A 742 7.03 4.08 -47.93
C GLY A 742 6.98 4.01 -49.46
N ALA A 743 7.86 4.76 -50.13
CA ALA A 743 7.84 4.96 -51.58
C ALA A 743 7.93 3.67 -52.43
N ASP A 744 8.53 2.60 -51.87
CA ASP A 744 8.72 1.31 -52.55
C ASP A 744 7.58 0.29 -52.28
N GLY A 745 6.49 0.70 -51.61
CA GLY A 745 5.30 -0.14 -51.40
C GLY A 745 5.48 -1.35 -50.47
N GLN A 746 6.58 -1.40 -49.72
CA GLN A 746 6.87 -2.43 -48.72
C GLN A 746 6.77 -1.84 -47.30
N TYR A 747 6.16 -2.57 -46.37
CA TYR A 747 6.00 -2.19 -44.95
C TYR A 747 7.32 -2.31 -44.16
N HIS A 748 8.38 -1.64 -44.60
CA HIS A 748 9.71 -1.64 -43.96
C HIS A 748 9.89 -0.50 -42.93
N GLN A 749 8.92 -0.32 -42.01
CA GLN A 749 9.03 0.62 -40.87
C GLN A 749 8.79 -0.02 -39.49
N SER A 750 8.50 -1.32 -39.40
CA SER A 750 8.25 -2.02 -38.11
C SER A 750 9.45 -2.04 -37.14
N GLN A 751 10.64 -1.64 -37.58
CA GLN A 751 11.85 -1.48 -36.76
C GLN A 751 12.36 -0.03 -36.65
N GLY A 752 11.49 0.96 -36.90
CA GLY A 752 11.77 2.34 -36.46
C GLY A 752 11.71 2.45 -34.93
N GLU A 753 12.54 3.32 -34.34
CA GLU A 753 12.55 3.60 -32.89
C GLU A 753 11.14 3.81 -32.28
N PRO A 754 10.22 4.64 -32.84
CA PRO A 754 8.90 4.82 -32.24
C PRO A 754 8.06 3.54 -32.23
N GLY A 755 8.18 2.69 -33.25
CA GLY A 755 7.48 1.39 -33.30
C GLY A 755 7.94 0.43 -32.19
N SER A 756 9.23 0.46 -31.84
CA SER A 756 9.79 -0.38 -30.78
C SER A 756 9.30 -0.01 -29.37
N GLN A 757 8.85 1.23 -29.15
CA GLN A 757 8.36 1.73 -27.87
C GLN A 757 6.86 1.42 -27.65
N LEU A 758 6.12 1.09 -28.72
CA LEU A 758 4.67 0.88 -28.68
C LEU A 758 4.19 -0.21 -27.69
N PRO A 759 4.86 -1.38 -27.56
CA PRO A 759 4.46 -2.39 -26.58
C PRO A 759 4.64 -1.91 -25.12
N GLU A 760 5.67 -1.11 -24.86
CA GLU A 760 5.91 -0.54 -23.53
C GLU A 760 4.86 0.51 -23.19
N LEU A 761 4.46 1.32 -24.17
CA LEU A 761 3.42 2.33 -24.02
C LEU A 761 2.04 1.70 -23.78
N ALA A 762 1.71 0.61 -24.48
CA ALA A 762 0.50 -0.17 -24.21
C ALA A 762 0.50 -0.76 -22.78
N THR A 763 1.65 -1.26 -22.32
CA THR A 763 1.82 -1.78 -20.94
C THR A 763 1.58 -0.71 -19.89
N VAL A 764 2.19 0.47 -20.07
CA VAL A 764 2.01 1.62 -19.16
C VAL A 764 0.57 2.16 -19.22
N LEU A 765 -0.05 2.22 -20.40
CA LEU A 765 -1.44 2.64 -20.59
C LEU A 765 -2.41 1.72 -19.85
N PHE A 766 -2.28 0.40 -20.00
CA PHE A 766 -3.14 -0.57 -19.31
C PHE A 766 -2.93 -0.51 -17.79
N ALA A 767 -1.69 -0.32 -17.31
CA ALA A 767 -1.39 -0.11 -15.90
C ALA A 767 -2.05 1.16 -15.34
N CYS A 768 -1.97 2.29 -16.07
CA CYS A 768 -2.65 3.52 -15.68
C CYS A 768 -4.19 3.38 -15.64
N ILE A 769 -4.80 2.67 -16.60
CA ILE A 769 -6.25 2.47 -16.60
C ILE A 769 -6.68 1.52 -15.46
N GLN A 770 -5.99 0.40 -15.26
CA GLN A 770 -6.30 -0.53 -14.18
C GLN A 770 -6.13 0.12 -12.81
N GLU A 771 -5.03 0.85 -12.57
CA GLU A 771 -4.83 1.60 -11.32
C GLU A 771 -5.93 2.65 -11.08
N ARG A 772 -6.50 3.24 -12.14
CA ARG A 772 -7.65 4.14 -12.01
C ARG A 772 -8.93 3.38 -11.63
N LEU A 773 -9.20 2.25 -12.26
CA LEU A 773 -10.35 1.39 -11.96
C LEU A 773 -10.27 0.80 -10.54
N ASP A 774 -9.09 0.34 -10.11
CA ASP A 774 -8.85 -0.18 -8.76
C ASP A 774 -9.10 0.90 -7.69
N TRP A 775 -8.70 2.15 -7.95
CA TRP A 775 -9.03 3.27 -7.06
C TRP A 775 -10.54 3.60 -7.08
N LEU A 776 -11.16 3.70 -8.27
CA LEU A 776 -12.58 4.01 -8.43
C LEU A 776 -13.49 2.96 -7.78
N GLY A 777 -13.10 1.67 -7.83
CA GLY A 777 -13.81 0.58 -7.15
C GLY A 777 -13.57 0.49 -5.63
N SER A 778 -12.75 1.37 -5.05
CA SER A 778 -12.42 1.33 -3.63
C SER A 778 -13.56 1.82 -2.73
N THR A 779 -13.68 1.26 -1.53
CA THR A 779 -14.63 1.68 -0.50
C THR A 779 -14.48 3.14 -0.09
N ILE A 780 -13.29 3.72 -0.28
CA ILE A 780 -12.99 5.13 -0.01
C ILE A 780 -13.56 6.02 -1.14
N ALA A 781 -13.35 5.63 -2.40
CA ALA A 781 -13.80 6.41 -3.55
C ALA A 781 -15.34 6.35 -3.73
N ASN A 782 -15.98 5.26 -3.32
CA ASN A 782 -17.46 5.13 -3.29
C ASN A 782 -18.14 6.17 -2.36
N GLY A 783 -17.40 6.86 -1.49
CA GLY A 783 -17.91 7.99 -0.70
C GLY A 783 -17.90 9.34 -1.44
N GLU A 784 -17.24 9.44 -2.60
CA GLU A 784 -17.18 10.66 -3.43
C GLU A 784 -18.28 10.64 -4.51
N ALA A 785 -19.01 11.74 -4.68
CA ALA A 785 -20.15 11.80 -5.58
C ALA A 785 -19.71 11.88 -7.05
N GLY A 786 -20.00 10.82 -7.81
CA GLY A 786 -19.67 10.69 -9.24
C GLY A 786 -18.79 9.50 -9.57
N THR A 787 -18.04 8.96 -8.59
CA THR A 787 -17.06 7.87 -8.74
C THR A 787 -17.60 6.66 -9.48
N GLU A 788 -18.80 6.20 -9.14
CA GLU A 788 -19.45 5.02 -9.77
C GLU A 788 -19.65 5.24 -11.28
N ARG A 789 -20.10 6.43 -11.69
CA ARG A 789 -20.25 6.78 -13.10
C ARG A 789 -18.89 6.92 -13.80
N ASP A 790 -17.93 7.60 -13.18
CA ASP A 790 -16.56 7.73 -13.70
C ASP A 790 -15.91 6.34 -13.89
N ARG A 791 -16.27 5.37 -13.05
CA ARG A 791 -15.87 3.96 -13.18
C ARG A 791 -16.52 3.31 -14.39
N ASP A 792 -17.85 3.30 -14.47
CA ASP A 792 -18.58 2.64 -15.55
C ASP A 792 -18.18 3.19 -16.94
N GLU A 793 -17.99 4.51 -17.04
CA GLU A 793 -17.55 5.18 -18.27
C GLU A 793 -16.12 4.77 -18.66
N LEU A 794 -15.20 4.65 -17.68
CA LEU A 794 -13.83 4.18 -17.92
C LEU A 794 -13.74 2.68 -18.19
N GLU A 795 -14.53 1.86 -17.50
CA GLU A 795 -14.56 0.40 -17.64
C GLU A 795 -15.12 0.01 -19.02
N HIS A 796 -16.17 0.72 -19.48
CA HIS A 796 -16.67 0.62 -20.86
C HIS A 796 -15.63 1.10 -21.88
N ARG A 797 -14.99 2.26 -21.66
CA ARG A 797 -13.90 2.77 -22.54
C ARG A 797 -12.75 1.76 -22.65
N PHE A 798 -12.39 1.09 -21.55
CA PHE A 798 -11.33 0.09 -21.51
C PHE A 798 -11.74 -1.26 -22.13
N ALA A 799 -13.02 -1.63 -22.10
CA ALA A 799 -13.55 -2.80 -22.81
C ALA A 799 -13.48 -2.61 -24.35
N LEU A 800 -13.67 -1.39 -24.85
CA LEU A 800 -13.54 -1.08 -26.28
C LEU A 800 -12.07 -0.96 -26.73
N LEU A 801 -11.24 -0.25 -25.96
CA LEU A 801 -9.84 0.01 -26.33
C LEU A 801 -8.94 -1.23 -26.26
N ARG A 802 -9.22 -2.21 -25.36
CA ARG A 802 -8.36 -3.40 -25.19
C ARG A 802 -8.21 -4.21 -26.49
N PRO A 803 -9.28 -4.71 -27.15
CA PRO A 803 -9.15 -5.46 -28.40
C PRO A 803 -8.46 -4.68 -29.53
N GLU A 804 -8.72 -3.37 -29.62
CA GLU A 804 -8.14 -2.48 -30.64
C GLU A 804 -6.63 -2.33 -30.48
N ILE A 805 -6.16 -2.02 -29.26
CA ILE A 805 -4.74 -1.88 -28.93
C ILE A 805 -4.00 -3.22 -29.14
N LEU A 806 -4.60 -4.33 -28.70
CA LEU A 806 -4.01 -5.67 -28.80
C LEU A 806 -3.88 -6.15 -30.25
N GLU A 807 -4.92 -5.97 -31.08
CA GLU A 807 -4.85 -6.30 -32.51
C GLU A 807 -3.89 -5.37 -33.27
N THR A 808 -3.75 -4.12 -32.85
CA THR A 808 -2.79 -3.17 -33.46
C THR A 808 -1.34 -3.54 -33.16
N LEU A 809 -1.02 -3.92 -31.91
CA LEU A 809 0.29 -4.50 -31.56
C LEU A 809 0.60 -5.74 -32.41
N ARG A 810 -0.38 -6.63 -32.61
CA ARG A 810 -0.22 -7.82 -33.47
C ARG A 810 0.10 -7.44 -34.92
N LYS A 811 -0.70 -6.55 -35.53
CA LYS A 811 -0.49 -6.06 -36.92
C LYS A 811 0.89 -5.45 -37.15
N LEU A 812 1.42 -4.72 -36.17
CA LEU A 812 2.72 -4.05 -36.25
C LEU A 812 3.92 -4.97 -35.94
N GLY A 813 3.67 -6.27 -35.70
CA GLY A 813 4.72 -7.28 -35.53
C GLY A 813 5.05 -7.65 -34.08
N TYR A 814 4.21 -7.28 -33.11
CA TYR A 814 4.42 -7.52 -31.68
C TYR A 814 3.37 -8.48 -31.06
N PRO A 815 3.25 -9.75 -31.51
CA PRO A 815 2.27 -10.69 -30.99
C PRO A 815 2.55 -11.12 -29.54
N HIS A 816 3.82 -11.39 -29.17
CA HIS A 816 4.14 -11.84 -27.80
C HIS A 816 3.78 -10.79 -26.73
N PRO A 817 4.07 -9.48 -26.89
CA PRO A 817 3.56 -8.46 -25.97
C PRO A 817 2.03 -8.36 -25.93
N ALA A 818 1.34 -8.50 -27.06
CA ALA A 818 -0.13 -8.50 -27.09
C ALA A 818 -0.71 -9.68 -26.27
N LEU A 819 -0.18 -10.90 -26.47
CA LEU A 819 -0.58 -12.07 -25.69
C LEU A 819 -0.27 -11.89 -24.19
N GLY A 820 0.91 -11.36 -23.84
CA GLY A 820 1.28 -11.09 -22.44
C GLY A 820 0.40 -10.04 -21.76
N LEU A 821 -0.04 -9.01 -22.48
CA LEU A 821 -1.01 -8.03 -21.97
C LEU A 821 -2.40 -8.63 -21.82
N ALA A 822 -2.88 -9.40 -22.81
CA ALA A 822 -4.17 -10.09 -22.72
C ALA A 822 -4.20 -11.11 -21.56
N GLU A 823 -3.10 -11.83 -21.31
CA GLU A 823 -2.94 -12.70 -20.13
C GLU A 823 -2.95 -11.90 -18.82
N THR A 824 -2.16 -10.81 -18.73
CA THR A 824 -1.99 -10.02 -17.50
C THR A 824 -3.31 -9.36 -17.05
N TYR A 825 -4.07 -8.79 -17.99
CA TYR A 825 -5.33 -8.10 -17.73
C TYR A 825 -6.57 -8.99 -17.98
N ARG A 826 -6.37 -10.31 -18.11
CA ARG A 826 -7.40 -11.35 -18.26
C ARG A 826 -8.46 -11.07 -19.33
N ASP A 827 -8.07 -10.47 -20.45
CA ASP A 827 -8.95 -10.37 -21.61
C ASP A 827 -8.89 -11.68 -22.41
N PHE A 828 -9.58 -12.69 -21.88
CA PHE A 828 -9.67 -14.02 -22.49
C PHE A 828 -10.30 -13.99 -23.89
N SER A 829 -11.16 -13.01 -24.18
CA SER A 829 -11.80 -12.84 -25.49
C SER A 829 -10.79 -12.39 -26.56
N SER A 830 -9.98 -11.37 -26.25
CA SER A 830 -8.87 -10.95 -27.11
C SER A 830 -7.76 -12.01 -27.16
N LEU A 831 -7.45 -12.68 -26.05
CA LEU A 831 -6.43 -13.73 -26.00
C LEU A 831 -6.77 -14.90 -26.93
N ALA A 832 -8.02 -15.38 -26.88
CA ALA A 832 -8.51 -16.45 -27.76
C ALA A 832 -8.47 -16.02 -29.24
N ALA A 833 -8.86 -14.78 -29.54
CA ALA A 833 -8.82 -14.23 -30.89
C ALA A 833 -7.38 -14.08 -31.43
N LEU A 834 -6.45 -13.52 -30.65
CA LEU A 834 -5.04 -13.34 -31.03
C LEU A 834 -4.39 -14.69 -31.39
N CYS A 835 -4.64 -15.73 -30.59
CA CYS A 835 -4.09 -17.07 -30.82
C CYS A 835 -4.62 -17.78 -32.07
N HIS A 836 -5.65 -17.24 -32.73
CA HIS A 836 -6.32 -17.89 -33.88
C HIS A 836 -6.53 -16.94 -35.09
N ARG A 837 -5.75 -15.85 -35.20
CA ARG A 837 -5.80 -14.96 -36.38
C ARG A 837 -5.13 -15.52 -37.63
N ASP A 838 -4.01 -16.23 -37.47
CA ASP A 838 -3.10 -16.53 -38.58
C ASP A 838 -3.29 -17.95 -39.15
N THR A 839 -3.44 -18.95 -38.28
CA THR A 839 -3.79 -20.34 -38.63
C THR A 839 -4.72 -20.90 -37.56
N VAL A 840 -5.80 -21.55 -38.00
CA VAL A 840 -6.88 -22.02 -37.12
C VAL A 840 -6.97 -23.55 -37.18
N TYR A 841 -7.06 -24.11 -38.39
CA TYR A 841 -7.04 -25.54 -38.67
C TYR A 841 -6.03 -25.84 -39.81
N PRO A 842 -5.23 -26.92 -39.75
CA PRO A 842 -5.18 -27.95 -38.71
C PRO A 842 -4.64 -27.44 -37.36
N PRO A 843 -5.11 -27.95 -36.21
CA PRO A 843 -4.73 -27.39 -34.91
C PRO A 843 -3.22 -27.47 -34.63
N HIS A 844 -2.54 -28.51 -35.14
CA HIS A 844 -1.10 -28.73 -34.95
C HIS A 844 -0.20 -27.83 -35.81
N GLU A 845 -0.76 -27.06 -36.74
CA GLU A 845 -0.02 -26.07 -37.54
C GLU A 845 -0.09 -24.65 -36.94
N ASN A 846 -0.93 -24.43 -35.92
CA ASN A 846 -1.01 -23.15 -35.21
C ASN A 846 0.24 -22.92 -34.33
N PRO A 847 0.96 -21.78 -34.47
CA PRO A 847 2.13 -21.45 -33.64
C PRO A 847 1.87 -21.44 -32.13
N TRP A 848 0.62 -21.20 -31.70
CA TRP A 848 0.26 -20.87 -30.32
C TRP A 848 -0.29 -22.05 -29.51
N VAL A 849 -0.31 -23.28 -30.04
CA VAL A 849 -0.91 -24.47 -29.38
C VAL A 849 -0.42 -24.67 -27.94
N THR A 850 0.88 -24.54 -27.71
CA THR A 850 1.48 -24.75 -26.37
C THR A 850 1.07 -23.67 -25.37
N ASP A 851 0.87 -22.43 -25.84
CA ASP A 851 0.39 -21.36 -24.99
C ASP A 851 -1.13 -21.48 -24.74
N ILE A 852 -1.92 -21.88 -25.74
CA ILE A 852 -3.35 -22.22 -25.57
C ILE A 852 -3.52 -23.33 -24.51
N GLN A 853 -2.74 -24.40 -24.58
CA GLN A 853 -2.73 -25.48 -23.59
C GLN A 853 -2.40 -24.93 -22.19
N ARG A 854 -1.32 -24.15 -22.07
CA ARG A 854 -0.89 -23.51 -20.82
C ARG A 854 -1.94 -22.54 -20.25
N TYR A 855 -2.67 -21.81 -21.09
CA TYR A 855 -3.77 -20.93 -20.66
C TYR A 855 -4.97 -21.73 -20.16
N ILE A 856 -5.31 -22.86 -20.79
CA ILE A 856 -6.37 -23.77 -20.29
C ILE A 856 -5.95 -24.39 -18.95
N GLU A 857 -4.69 -24.81 -18.77
CA GLU A 857 -4.19 -25.31 -17.48
C GLU A 857 -4.20 -24.22 -16.39
N ARG A 858 -3.81 -22.98 -16.73
CA ARG A 858 -3.69 -21.85 -15.79
C ARG A 858 -5.03 -21.24 -15.39
N PHE A 859 -5.94 -21.05 -16.34
CA PHE A 859 -7.21 -20.32 -16.17
C PHE A 859 -8.46 -21.20 -16.25
N LYS A 860 -8.34 -22.46 -16.70
CA LYS A 860 -9.40 -23.47 -16.69
C LYS A 860 -10.66 -23.00 -17.44
N ASP A 861 -11.82 -23.13 -16.81
CA ASP A 861 -13.13 -22.87 -17.41
C ASP A 861 -13.25 -21.41 -17.89
N ASP A 862 -12.64 -20.44 -17.20
CA ASP A 862 -12.69 -19.01 -17.53
C ASP A 862 -12.16 -18.70 -18.94
N PHE A 863 -11.02 -19.31 -19.32
CA PHE A 863 -10.45 -19.17 -20.67
C PHE A 863 -11.08 -20.15 -21.66
N ALA A 864 -11.34 -21.39 -21.24
CA ALA A 864 -11.92 -22.42 -22.11
C ALA A 864 -13.32 -22.02 -22.62
N PHE A 865 -14.16 -21.39 -21.80
CA PHE A 865 -15.50 -20.96 -22.20
C PHE A 865 -15.46 -19.83 -23.25
N GLU A 866 -14.58 -18.85 -23.10
CA GLU A 866 -14.39 -17.80 -24.11
C GLU A 866 -13.75 -18.35 -25.39
N LEU A 867 -12.85 -19.33 -25.28
CA LEU A 867 -12.29 -20.04 -26.42
C LEU A 867 -13.36 -20.83 -27.21
N PHE A 868 -14.26 -21.55 -26.52
CA PHE A 868 -15.37 -22.24 -27.18
C PHE A 868 -16.39 -21.25 -27.79
N ARG A 869 -16.69 -20.14 -27.10
CA ARG A 869 -17.49 -19.03 -27.67
C ARG A 869 -16.86 -18.48 -28.94
N TRP A 870 -15.54 -18.28 -28.95
CA TRP A 870 -14.81 -17.81 -30.12
C TRP A 870 -14.92 -18.80 -31.30
N TYR A 871 -14.70 -20.10 -31.08
CA TYR A 871 -14.86 -21.12 -32.13
C TYR A 871 -16.29 -21.16 -32.69
N ILE A 872 -17.31 -21.04 -31.84
CA ILE A 872 -18.72 -21.03 -32.26
C ILE A 872 -19.04 -19.78 -33.09
N GLN A 873 -18.60 -18.59 -32.64
CA GLN A 873 -18.82 -17.32 -33.35
C GLN A 873 -18.16 -17.27 -34.73
N HIS A 874 -17.00 -17.89 -34.89
CA HIS A 874 -16.23 -17.92 -36.15
C HIS A 874 -16.55 -19.14 -37.03
N GLY A 875 -17.38 -20.08 -36.56
CA GLY A 875 -17.77 -21.28 -37.29
C GLY A 875 -16.72 -22.41 -37.32
N GLU A 876 -15.62 -22.27 -36.58
CA GLU A 876 -14.46 -23.17 -36.62
C GLU A 876 -14.59 -24.39 -35.69
N LEU A 877 -15.79 -24.96 -35.66
CA LEU A 877 -16.16 -26.12 -34.83
C LEU A 877 -15.26 -27.36 -35.05
N ARG A 878 -14.54 -27.44 -36.17
CA ARG A 878 -13.66 -28.57 -36.50
C ARG A 878 -12.51 -28.76 -35.50
N ILE A 879 -11.99 -27.66 -34.94
CA ILE A 879 -10.87 -27.67 -34.00
C ILE A 879 -11.30 -28.24 -32.65
N MET A 880 -12.47 -27.81 -32.21
CA MET A 880 -13.15 -28.16 -30.96
C MET A 880 -13.32 -29.68 -30.83
N PHE A 881 -13.77 -30.36 -31.90
CA PHE A 881 -13.83 -31.83 -31.95
C PHE A 881 -12.47 -32.50 -32.25
N ALA A 882 -11.58 -31.86 -33.02
CA ALA A 882 -10.22 -32.38 -33.25
C ALA A 882 -9.30 -32.37 -32.01
N GLN A 883 -9.76 -31.81 -30.88
CA GLN A 883 -9.07 -31.77 -29.59
C GLN A 883 -9.95 -32.29 -28.43
N GLU A 884 -11.03 -33.02 -28.74
CA GLU A 884 -12.05 -33.47 -27.79
C GLU A 884 -11.47 -34.27 -26.60
N ASP A 885 -10.50 -35.15 -26.86
CA ASP A 885 -9.80 -35.96 -25.85
C ASP A 885 -9.12 -35.11 -24.75
N LEU A 886 -8.62 -33.92 -25.10
CA LEU A 886 -7.82 -33.07 -24.20
C LEU A 886 -8.69 -32.16 -23.33
N TYR A 887 -9.79 -31.64 -23.87
CA TYR A 887 -10.60 -30.61 -23.20
C TYR A 887 -12.02 -31.08 -22.84
N SER A 888 -12.28 -32.37 -22.96
CA SER A 888 -13.58 -33.04 -22.79
C SER A 888 -14.36 -32.68 -21.52
N ILE A 889 -13.65 -32.36 -20.42
CA ILE A 889 -14.24 -31.99 -19.12
C ILE A 889 -14.69 -30.52 -19.11
N HIS A 890 -13.91 -29.63 -19.75
CA HIS A 890 -14.27 -28.21 -19.85
C HIS A 890 -15.47 -28.03 -20.78
N PHE A 891 -15.54 -28.80 -21.88
CA PHE A 891 -16.68 -28.71 -22.78
C PHE A 891 -17.99 -29.26 -22.18
N ASP A 892 -17.94 -30.35 -21.39
CA ASP A 892 -19.12 -30.81 -20.62
C ASP A 892 -19.73 -29.69 -19.75
N ARG A 893 -18.88 -28.92 -19.06
CA ARG A 893 -19.34 -27.77 -18.24
C ARG A 893 -19.83 -26.61 -19.09
N PHE A 894 -19.20 -26.38 -20.25
CA PHE A 894 -19.61 -25.33 -21.18
C PHE A 894 -21.03 -25.57 -21.71
N VAL A 895 -21.33 -26.80 -22.17
CA VAL A 895 -22.67 -27.18 -22.67
C VAL A 895 -23.72 -27.05 -21.56
N ALA A 896 -23.41 -27.49 -20.33
CA ALA A 896 -24.29 -27.35 -19.18
C ALA A 896 -24.55 -25.88 -18.79
N SER A 897 -23.67 -24.94 -19.19
CA SER A 897 -23.80 -23.50 -18.89
C SER A 897 -24.38 -22.68 -20.06
N ASN A 898 -24.16 -23.12 -21.30
CA ASN A 898 -24.62 -22.47 -22.53
C ASN A 898 -25.16 -23.57 -23.48
N PRO A 899 -26.44 -23.95 -23.37
CA PRO A 899 -27.00 -25.02 -24.21
C PRO A 899 -26.98 -24.65 -25.69
N HIS A 900 -26.22 -25.42 -26.49
CA HIS A 900 -26.16 -25.30 -27.95
C HIS A 900 -26.53 -26.65 -28.60
N PRO A 901 -27.83 -27.00 -28.68
CA PRO A 901 -28.32 -28.30 -29.14
C PRO A 901 -27.66 -28.80 -30.42
N SER A 902 -27.60 -27.94 -31.44
CA SER A 902 -27.03 -28.21 -32.77
C SER A 902 -25.55 -28.66 -32.79
N ILE A 903 -24.81 -28.46 -31.70
CA ILE A 903 -23.40 -28.86 -31.53
C ILE A 903 -23.27 -29.97 -30.47
N SER A 904 -24.01 -29.88 -29.36
CA SER A 904 -23.86 -30.78 -28.21
C SER A 904 -24.17 -32.24 -28.54
N TRP A 905 -25.14 -32.51 -29.42
CA TRP A 905 -25.50 -33.89 -29.80
C TRP A 905 -24.33 -34.70 -30.35
N LEU A 906 -23.38 -34.06 -31.03
CA LEU A 906 -22.24 -34.72 -31.70
C LEU A 906 -21.17 -35.17 -30.68
N HIS A 907 -20.93 -34.37 -29.65
CA HIS A 907 -20.04 -34.68 -28.53
C HIS A 907 -20.64 -35.75 -27.62
N ASP A 908 -21.93 -35.62 -27.30
CA ASP A 908 -22.64 -36.65 -26.53
C ASP A 908 -22.69 -37.99 -27.30
N LEU A 909 -22.79 -37.95 -28.64
CA LEU A 909 -22.66 -39.14 -29.49
C LEU A 909 -21.24 -39.73 -29.44
N GLY A 910 -20.20 -38.90 -29.49
CA GLY A 910 -18.80 -39.31 -29.31
C GLY A 910 -18.53 -39.98 -27.96
N LYS A 911 -19.21 -39.51 -26.91
CA LYS A 911 -19.15 -40.08 -25.54
C LYS A 911 -20.09 -41.26 -25.29
N GLY A 912 -20.91 -41.68 -26.25
CA GLY A 912 -21.90 -42.75 -26.07
C GLY A 912 -23.08 -42.38 -25.15
N ARG A 913 -23.40 -41.09 -24.99
CA ARG A 913 -24.54 -40.59 -24.21
C ARG A 913 -25.82 -40.59 -25.06
N TYR A 914 -26.14 -41.74 -25.66
CA TYR A 914 -27.13 -41.87 -26.72
C TYR A 914 -28.53 -41.33 -26.38
N GLU A 915 -28.93 -41.36 -25.10
CA GLU A 915 -30.17 -40.78 -24.55
C GLU A 915 -30.23 -39.24 -24.73
N SER A 916 -29.17 -38.54 -24.30
CA SER A 916 -29.02 -37.08 -24.46
C SER A 916 -28.97 -36.70 -25.94
N THR A 917 -28.21 -37.48 -26.73
CA THR A 917 -28.15 -37.33 -28.18
C THR A 917 -29.52 -37.47 -28.84
N ALA A 918 -30.33 -38.47 -28.48
CA ALA A 918 -31.66 -38.67 -29.04
C ALA A 918 -32.61 -37.50 -28.72
N GLN A 919 -32.71 -37.09 -27.45
CA GLN A 919 -33.55 -35.96 -27.04
C GLN A 919 -33.13 -34.65 -27.74
N THR A 920 -31.82 -34.36 -27.76
CA THR A 920 -31.26 -33.16 -28.43
C THR A 920 -31.51 -33.17 -29.94
N LEU A 921 -31.40 -34.33 -30.60
CA LEU A 921 -31.67 -34.47 -32.03
C LEU A 921 -33.15 -34.31 -32.38
N LEU A 922 -34.07 -34.70 -31.49
CA LEU A 922 -35.51 -34.49 -31.69
C LEU A 922 -35.88 -33.00 -31.60
N GLU A 923 -35.34 -32.26 -30.62
CA GLU A 923 -35.51 -30.81 -30.55
C GLU A 923 -35.00 -30.10 -31.82
N GLU A 924 -33.78 -30.43 -32.26
CA GLU A 924 -33.17 -29.79 -33.42
C GLU A 924 -33.87 -30.20 -34.73
N ALA A 925 -34.35 -31.45 -34.84
CA ALA A 925 -35.21 -31.89 -35.93
C ALA A 925 -36.52 -31.08 -35.99
N ASN A 926 -37.14 -30.78 -34.85
CA ASN A 926 -38.35 -29.96 -34.81
C ASN A 926 -38.09 -28.50 -35.23
N ARG A 927 -36.93 -27.94 -34.87
CA ARG A 927 -36.48 -26.60 -35.34
C ARG A 927 -36.05 -26.58 -36.81
N SER A 928 -35.64 -27.71 -37.38
CA SER A 928 -35.06 -27.77 -38.73
C SER A 928 -36.11 -27.55 -39.85
N THR A 929 -35.83 -26.58 -40.73
CA THR A 929 -36.72 -26.18 -41.85
C THR A 929 -36.33 -26.78 -43.20
N ASN A 930 -35.21 -27.51 -43.28
CA ASN A 930 -34.72 -28.18 -44.48
C ASN A 930 -35.04 -29.67 -44.41
N LEU A 931 -35.82 -30.20 -45.36
CA LEU A 931 -36.40 -31.54 -45.29
C LEU A 931 -35.34 -32.66 -45.23
N PRO A 932 -34.30 -32.71 -46.10
CA PRO A 932 -33.15 -33.60 -45.94
C PRO A 932 -32.43 -33.49 -44.59
N SER A 933 -32.33 -32.29 -44.00
CA SER A 933 -31.72 -32.12 -42.68
C SER A 933 -32.61 -32.70 -41.58
N LYS A 934 -33.93 -32.49 -41.65
CA LYS A 934 -34.90 -33.08 -40.72
C LYS A 934 -34.88 -34.61 -40.78
N GLN A 935 -34.87 -35.18 -41.98
CA GLN A 935 -34.72 -36.62 -42.23
C GLN A 935 -33.44 -37.18 -41.61
N PHE A 936 -32.30 -36.48 -41.77
CA PHE A 936 -31.02 -36.88 -41.17
C PHE A 936 -31.06 -36.84 -39.63
N LEU A 937 -31.51 -35.73 -39.04
CA LEU A 937 -31.57 -35.57 -37.58
C LEU A 937 -32.50 -36.61 -36.93
N LEU A 938 -33.68 -36.85 -37.51
CA LEU A 938 -34.63 -37.85 -37.02
C LEU A 938 -34.10 -39.29 -37.17
N SER A 939 -33.45 -39.62 -38.29
CA SER A 939 -32.90 -40.97 -38.48
C SER A 939 -31.70 -41.25 -37.58
N VAL A 940 -30.81 -40.28 -37.35
CA VAL A 940 -29.70 -40.43 -36.39
C VAL A 940 -30.20 -40.44 -34.94
N GLY A 941 -31.21 -39.64 -34.59
CA GLY A 941 -31.85 -39.64 -33.27
C GLY A 941 -32.50 -40.98 -32.96
N LYS A 942 -33.29 -41.51 -33.90
CA LYS A 942 -33.91 -42.84 -33.82
C LYS A 942 -32.88 -43.97 -33.70
N LEU A 943 -31.77 -43.89 -34.43
CA LEU A 943 -30.68 -44.87 -34.31
C LEU A 943 -29.98 -44.78 -32.94
N SER A 944 -29.81 -43.58 -32.40
CA SER A 944 -29.24 -43.37 -31.06
C SER A 944 -30.14 -43.98 -29.98
N GLU A 945 -31.45 -43.73 -30.06
CA GLU A 945 -32.45 -44.30 -29.14
C GLU A 945 -32.50 -45.84 -29.22
N LEU A 946 -32.44 -46.42 -30.43
CA LEU A 946 -32.39 -47.87 -30.60
C LEU A 946 -31.12 -48.49 -30.01
N VAL A 947 -29.97 -47.80 -30.05
CA VAL A 947 -28.74 -48.24 -29.37
C VAL A 947 -28.91 -48.15 -27.84
N HIS A 948 -29.43 -47.03 -27.32
CA HIS A 948 -29.71 -46.86 -25.89
C HIS A 948 -30.58 -48.00 -25.32
N LEU A 949 -31.72 -48.27 -25.96
CA LEU A 949 -32.63 -49.35 -25.57
C LEU A 949 -31.98 -50.74 -25.65
N GLN A 950 -31.14 -50.98 -26.66
CA GLN A 950 -30.40 -52.24 -26.82
C GLN A 950 -29.34 -52.43 -25.73
N GLU A 951 -28.62 -51.38 -25.34
CA GLU A 951 -27.58 -51.45 -24.30
C GLU A 951 -28.17 -51.61 -22.90
N GLN A 952 -29.20 -50.83 -22.55
CA GLN A 952 -29.81 -50.86 -21.22
C GLN A 952 -30.81 -52.02 -21.01
N ARG A 953 -31.24 -52.70 -22.09
CA ARG A 953 -32.26 -53.78 -22.08
C ARG A 953 -33.60 -53.35 -21.46
N LEU A 954 -33.95 -52.08 -21.58
CA LEU A 954 -35.24 -51.56 -21.15
C LEU A 954 -36.35 -52.05 -22.08
N SER A 955 -37.58 -52.14 -21.56
CA SER A 955 -38.77 -52.11 -22.41
C SER A 955 -38.82 -50.75 -23.09
N ALA A 956 -38.96 -50.72 -24.42
CA ALA A 956 -38.96 -49.48 -25.20
C ALA A 956 -39.93 -48.44 -24.60
N ASP A 957 -39.42 -47.24 -24.32
CA ASP A 957 -40.28 -46.11 -24.00
C ASP A 957 -40.92 -45.63 -25.30
N THR A 958 -42.17 -46.05 -25.51
CA THR A 958 -42.89 -45.86 -26.77
C THR A 958 -42.94 -44.40 -27.17
N GLY A 959 -43.14 -43.45 -26.24
CA GLY A 959 -43.38 -42.05 -26.58
C GLY A 959 -42.27 -41.38 -27.41
N LEU A 960 -41.00 -41.57 -27.03
CA LEU A 960 -39.87 -40.96 -27.76
C LEU A 960 -39.62 -41.66 -29.09
N LEU A 961 -39.75 -43.00 -29.14
CA LEU A 961 -39.56 -43.78 -30.35
C LEU A 961 -40.70 -43.56 -31.36
N ASP A 962 -41.93 -43.36 -30.90
CA ASP A 962 -43.11 -43.08 -31.72
C ASP A 962 -43.03 -41.66 -32.30
N ALA A 963 -42.58 -40.65 -31.53
CA ALA A 963 -42.30 -39.31 -32.05
C ALA A 963 -41.26 -39.32 -33.20
N PHE A 964 -40.25 -40.20 -33.13
CA PHE A 964 -39.32 -40.44 -34.24
C PHE A 964 -39.93 -41.23 -35.42
N HIS A 965 -41.00 -42.01 -35.22
CA HIS A 965 -41.77 -42.60 -36.32
C HIS A 965 -42.63 -41.53 -37.01
N ASP A 966 -43.49 -40.84 -36.26
CA ASP A 966 -44.40 -39.79 -36.78
C ASP A 966 -43.62 -38.71 -37.55
N GLY A 967 -42.46 -38.28 -37.02
CA GLY A 967 -41.58 -37.32 -37.69
C GLY A 967 -40.98 -37.82 -39.01
N LEU A 968 -40.68 -39.12 -39.13
CA LEU A 968 -40.16 -39.72 -40.37
C LEU A 968 -41.28 -40.02 -41.37
N ASP A 969 -42.46 -40.43 -40.90
CA ASP A 969 -43.63 -40.62 -41.75
C ASP A 969 -44.09 -39.28 -42.34
N PHE A 970 -44.05 -38.19 -41.56
CA PHE A 970 -44.25 -36.81 -42.03
C PHE A 970 -43.26 -36.40 -43.13
N VAL A 971 -41.99 -36.83 -43.03
CA VAL A 971 -41.00 -36.64 -44.10
C VAL A 971 -41.37 -37.48 -45.34
N SER A 972 -41.82 -38.72 -45.18
CA SER A 972 -42.20 -39.58 -46.31
C SER A 972 -43.37 -38.99 -47.13
N VAL A 973 -44.33 -38.34 -46.47
CA VAL A 973 -45.45 -37.64 -47.14
C VAL A 973 -44.94 -36.46 -47.97
N HIS A 974 -43.93 -35.72 -47.48
CA HIS A 974 -43.28 -34.67 -48.29
C HIS A 974 -42.57 -35.26 -49.50
N GLU A 975 -41.81 -36.34 -49.34
CA GLU A 975 -41.11 -36.99 -50.45
C GLU A 975 -42.09 -37.53 -51.51
N ALA A 976 -43.22 -38.09 -51.08
CA ALA A 976 -44.31 -38.53 -51.96
C ALA A 976 -44.90 -37.36 -52.76
N LEU A 977 -45.30 -36.27 -52.11
CA LEU A 977 -45.81 -35.05 -52.78
C LEU A 977 -44.79 -34.45 -53.75
N ILE A 978 -43.53 -34.35 -53.34
CA ILE A 978 -42.43 -33.86 -54.17
C ILE A 978 -42.20 -34.77 -55.38
N SER A 979 -42.36 -36.09 -55.24
CA SER A 979 -42.28 -37.06 -56.34
C SER A 979 -43.47 -36.94 -57.30
N GLU A 980 -44.69 -36.83 -56.77
CA GLU A 980 -45.91 -36.63 -57.55
C GLU A 980 -45.82 -35.34 -58.38
N PHE A 981 -45.52 -34.21 -57.75
CA PHE A 981 -45.35 -32.93 -58.45
C PHE A 981 -44.22 -32.96 -59.49
N LYS A 982 -43.12 -33.69 -59.24
CA LYS A 982 -42.05 -33.89 -60.23
C LYS A 982 -42.47 -34.76 -61.42
N SER A 983 -43.32 -35.78 -61.23
CA SER A 983 -43.86 -36.61 -62.31
C SER A 983 -44.74 -35.83 -63.31
N VAL A 984 -45.35 -34.75 -62.83
CA VAL A 984 -46.24 -33.86 -63.58
C VAL A 984 -45.47 -32.87 -64.47
N LEU A 985 -44.17 -32.67 -64.22
CA LEU A 985 -43.28 -31.77 -64.97
C LEU A 985 -42.69 -32.43 -66.24
N PRO A 986 -42.44 -31.65 -67.31
CA PRO A 986 -41.86 -32.17 -68.54
C PRO A 986 -40.38 -32.56 -68.36
N THR A 987 -40.02 -33.80 -68.70
CA THR A 987 -38.68 -34.40 -68.49
C THR A 987 -37.54 -33.78 -69.32
N ARG A 988 -37.78 -32.68 -70.05
CA ARG A 988 -36.78 -32.00 -70.90
C ARG A 988 -36.95 -30.48 -70.88
N GLY A 989 -35.99 -29.80 -70.27
CA GLY A 989 -35.85 -28.34 -70.26
C GLY A 989 -35.57 -27.79 -68.87
N LYS A 990 -34.69 -26.80 -68.75
CA LYS A 990 -34.51 -26.04 -67.50
C LYS A 990 -35.64 -25.01 -67.37
N GLN A 991 -36.79 -25.44 -66.88
CA GLN A 991 -37.88 -24.54 -66.48
C GLN A 991 -37.47 -23.74 -65.22
N SER A 992 -37.82 -22.45 -65.15
CA SER A 992 -37.69 -21.68 -63.91
C SER A 992 -38.64 -22.23 -62.85
N LEU A 993 -38.32 -22.04 -61.57
CA LEU A 993 -39.11 -22.63 -60.48
C LEU A 993 -40.57 -22.18 -60.52
N ASP A 994 -40.84 -20.89 -60.77
CA ASP A 994 -42.21 -20.39 -60.87
C ASP A 994 -42.97 -21.00 -62.06
N SER A 995 -42.31 -21.23 -63.20
CA SER A 995 -42.92 -21.93 -64.33
C SER A 995 -43.17 -23.43 -64.06
N GLN A 996 -42.43 -24.05 -63.15
CA GLN A 996 -42.73 -25.40 -62.67
C GLN A 996 -43.97 -25.38 -61.76
N VAL A 997 -44.03 -24.45 -60.80
CA VAL A 997 -45.18 -24.24 -59.91
C VAL A 997 -46.47 -24.00 -60.69
N ASP A 998 -46.45 -23.10 -61.68
CA ASP A 998 -47.62 -22.84 -62.55
C ASP A 998 -48.00 -24.07 -63.39
N THR A 999 -47.02 -24.84 -63.88
CA THR A 999 -47.26 -26.09 -64.64
C THR A 999 -47.90 -27.18 -63.76
N ILE A 1000 -47.51 -27.27 -62.48
CA ILE A 1000 -48.10 -28.19 -61.52
C ILE A 1000 -49.55 -27.76 -61.22
N LEU A 1001 -49.77 -26.49 -60.84
CA LEU A 1001 -51.10 -26.00 -60.51
C LEU A 1001 -52.10 -26.16 -61.68
N GLN A 1002 -51.69 -25.88 -62.93
CA GLN A 1002 -52.55 -26.07 -64.11
C GLN A 1002 -53.01 -27.52 -64.31
N LYS A 1003 -52.25 -28.50 -63.80
CA LYS A 1003 -52.51 -29.94 -63.97
C LYS A 1003 -53.09 -30.62 -62.72
N LYS A 1004 -52.89 -30.05 -61.53
CA LYS A 1004 -53.21 -30.64 -60.21
C LYS A 1004 -54.03 -29.72 -59.29
N GLY A 1005 -54.36 -28.50 -59.71
CA GLY A 1005 -55.19 -27.55 -58.96
C GLY A 1005 -56.19 -26.81 -59.85
N ARG A 1006 -56.81 -27.51 -60.80
CA ARG A 1006 -57.82 -26.95 -61.72
C ARG A 1006 -59.01 -26.40 -60.95
N ARG A 1007 -59.45 -27.11 -59.90
CA ARG A 1007 -60.57 -26.68 -59.04
C ARG A 1007 -60.26 -25.38 -58.28
N LEU A 1008 -58.99 -25.03 -58.11
CA LEU A 1008 -58.54 -23.80 -57.46
C LEU A 1008 -58.61 -22.55 -58.36
N SER A 1009 -58.96 -22.66 -59.65
CA SER A 1009 -59.14 -21.46 -60.49
C SER A 1009 -60.30 -20.57 -60.04
N SER A 1010 -61.20 -21.09 -59.21
CA SER A 1010 -62.32 -20.36 -58.60
C SER A 1010 -61.97 -19.67 -57.28
N PHE A 1011 -60.78 -19.92 -56.72
CA PHE A 1011 -60.36 -19.49 -55.38
C PHE A 1011 -58.98 -18.82 -55.45
N PRO A 1012 -58.92 -17.53 -55.84
CA PRO A 1012 -57.66 -16.85 -56.17
C PRO A 1012 -56.67 -16.71 -54.99
N ALA A 1013 -57.14 -16.57 -53.75
CA ALA A 1013 -56.26 -16.43 -52.59
C ALA A 1013 -55.70 -17.80 -52.14
N LEU A 1014 -56.54 -18.84 -52.10
CA LEU A 1014 -56.09 -20.21 -51.85
C LEU A 1014 -55.10 -20.70 -52.94
N SER A 1015 -55.34 -20.32 -54.19
CA SER A 1015 -54.43 -20.56 -55.32
C SER A 1015 -53.03 -19.96 -55.10
N LEU A 1016 -52.93 -18.75 -54.54
CA LEU A 1016 -51.64 -18.11 -54.22
C LEU A 1016 -50.90 -18.83 -53.08
N LEU A 1017 -51.59 -19.25 -52.02
CA LEU A 1017 -51.01 -20.03 -50.93
C LEU A 1017 -50.44 -21.37 -51.44
N VAL A 1018 -51.21 -22.10 -52.25
CA VAL A 1018 -50.77 -23.39 -52.82
C VAL A 1018 -49.54 -23.19 -53.72
N LYS A 1019 -49.47 -22.10 -54.50
CA LYS A 1019 -48.24 -21.76 -55.25
C LYS A 1019 -47.04 -21.51 -54.34
N GLN A 1020 -47.21 -20.88 -53.19
CA GLN A 1020 -46.12 -20.71 -52.22
C GLN A 1020 -45.67 -22.06 -51.63
N PHE A 1021 -46.60 -22.91 -51.21
CA PHE A 1021 -46.27 -24.20 -50.61
C PHE A 1021 -45.59 -25.16 -51.61
N ILE A 1022 -46.04 -25.21 -52.87
CA ILE A 1022 -45.36 -25.96 -53.94
C ILE A 1022 -43.96 -25.37 -54.19
N ARG A 1023 -43.80 -24.04 -54.18
CA ARG A 1023 -42.49 -23.38 -54.31
C ARG A 1023 -41.53 -23.78 -53.19
N GLU A 1024 -42.02 -23.89 -51.96
CA GLU A 1024 -41.21 -24.26 -50.79
C GLU A 1024 -40.83 -25.75 -50.79
N LEU A 1025 -41.77 -26.64 -51.13
CA LEU A 1025 -41.52 -28.08 -51.33
C LEU A 1025 -40.47 -28.34 -52.42
N LEU A 1026 -40.56 -27.65 -53.56
CA LEU A 1026 -39.58 -27.76 -54.64
C LEU A 1026 -38.19 -27.19 -54.27
N GLN A 1027 -38.11 -26.31 -53.27
CA GLN A 1027 -36.85 -25.84 -52.66
C GLN A 1027 -36.28 -26.82 -51.61
N GLY A 1028 -37.00 -27.90 -51.28
CA GLY A 1028 -36.60 -28.86 -50.24
C GLY A 1028 -36.87 -28.38 -48.81
N LYS A 1029 -37.72 -27.35 -48.63
CA LYS A 1029 -38.14 -26.91 -47.30
C LYS A 1029 -39.19 -27.88 -46.74
N ALA A 1030 -39.12 -28.13 -45.43
CA ALA A 1030 -40.21 -28.77 -44.71
C ALA A 1030 -41.33 -27.74 -44.49
N LEU A 1031 -42.56 -28.10 -44.81
CA LEU A 1031 -43.76 -27.33 -44.48
C LEU A 1031 -44.20 -27.61 -43.03
N SER A 1032 -45.11 -26.80 -42.49
CA SER A 1032 -45.85 -27.17 -41.28
C SER A 1032 -46.89 -28.25 -41.59
N MET A 1033 -47.29 -29.03 -40.57
CA MET A 1033 -48.30 -30.09 -40.71
C MET A 1033 -49.60 -29.61 -41.36
N GLU A 1034 -50.08 -28.42 -40.96
CA GLU A 1034 -51.26 -27.80 -41.57
C GLU A 1034 -51.07 -27.42 -43.05
N ASN A 1035 -49.89 -26.94 -43.42
CA ASN A 1035 -49.63 -26.52 -44.80
C ASN A 1035 -49.53 -27.74 -45.73
N VAL A 1036 -49.00 -28.87 -45.23
CA VAL A 1036 -49.06 -30.17 -45.93
C VAL A 1036 -50.51 -30.64 -46.08
N ALA A 1037 -51.30 -30.56 -45.02
CA ALA A 1037 -52.71 -30.97 -45.04
C ALA A 1037 -53.58 -30.08 -45.96
N ASP A 1038 -53.27 -28.78 -46.07
CA ASP A 1038 -53.86 -27.90 -47.09
C ASP A 1038 -53.45 -28.31 -48.51
N VAL A 1039 -52.14 -28.53 -48.78
CA VAL A 1039 -51.67 -28.97 -50.11
C VAL A 1039 -52.32 -30.31 -50.52
N LEU A 1040 -52.42 -31.26 -49.60
CA LEU A 1040 -53.08 -32.55 -49.82
C LEU A 1040 -54.58 -32.44 -50.10
N SER A 1041 -55.28 -31.49 -49.49
CA SER A 1041 -56.74 -31.34 -49.59
C SER A 1041 -57.23 -30.36 -50.67
N LEU A 1042 -56.38 -29.42 -51.10
CA LEU A 1042 -56.67 -28.42 -52.14
C LEU A 1042 -56.38 -28.91 -53.57
N GLN A 1043 -55.59 -29.97 -53.74
CA GLN A 1043 -55.27 -30.53 -55.06
C GLN A 1043 -56.42 -31.39 -55.65
N ASP A 1044 -56.41 -31.56 -56.97
CA ASP A 1044 -57.39 -32.34 -57.73
C ASP A 1044 -57.25 -33.85 -57.43
N ASN A 1045 -57.87 -34.32 -56.35
CA ASN A 1045 -57.77 -35.69 -55.82
C ASN A 1045 -58.57 -36.77 -56.58
N GLU A 1046 -58.87 -36.55 -57.87
CA GLU A 1046 -59.76 -37.37 -58.71
C GLU A 1046 -59.33 -38.85 -58.85
N ASN A 1047 -58.07 -39.16 -58.57
CA ASN A 1047 -57.52 -40.52 -58.55
C ASN A 1047 -56.74 -40.82 -57.25
N SER A 1048 -56.89 -39.97 -56.23
CA SER A 1048 -55.97 -39.88 -55.07
C SER A 1048 -56.72 -39.52 -53.78
N ILE A 1049 -57.88 -40.14 -53.55
CA ILE A 1049 -58.74 -39.88 -52.39
C ILE A 1049 -58.01 -40.12 -51.06
N GLU A 1050 -57.01 -41.03 -51.07
CA GLU A 1050 -56.08 -41.29 -49.96
C GLU A 1050 -55.42 -40.00 -49.40
N ASN A 1051 -55.20 -38.97 -50.23
CA ASN A 1051 -54.62 -37.70 -49.79
C ASN A 1051 -55.47 -37.00 -48.71
N TYR A 1052 -56.80 -37.13 -48.75
CA TYR A 1052 -57.67 -36.60 -47.70
C TYR A 1052 -57.52 -37.37 -46.38
N ILE A 1053 -57.29 -38.69 -46.45
CA ILE A 1053 -57.07 -39.53 -45.27
C ILE A 1053 -55.73 -39.17 -44.63
N THR A 1054 -54.66 -39.08 -45.42
CA THR A 1054 -53.32 -38.64 -44.98
C THR A 1054 -53.37 -37.24 -44.37
N ALA A 1055 -54.10 -36.29 -44.98
CA ALA A 1055 -54.24 -34.93 -44.45
C ALA A 1055 -54.93 -34.90 -43.07
N LEU A 1056 -55.90 -35.78 -42.84
CA LEU A 1056 -56.58 -35.91 -41.53
C LEU A 1056 -55.70 -36.63 -40.50
N GLN A 1057 -54.96 -37.67 -40.89
CA GLN A 1057 -54.01 -38.39 -40.02
C GLN A 1057 -52.90 -37.47 -39.49
N LEU A 1058 -52.32 -36.63 -40.37
CA LEU A 1058 -51.30 -35.64 -39.96
C LEU A 1058 -51.81 -34.63 -38.92
N LEU A 1059 -53.11 -34.30 -38.93
CA LEU A 1059 -53.72 -33.43 -37.91
C LEU A 1059 -54.03 -34.16 -36.59
N ILE A 1060 -54.26 -35.48 -36.62
CA ILE A 1060 -54.37 -36.31 -35.40
C ILE A 1060 -53.01 -36.37 -34.70
N GLN A 1061 -51.94 -36.69 -35.44
CA GLN A 1061 -50.57 -36.80 -34.91
C GLN A 1061 -49.99 -35.47 -34.37
N SER A 1062 -50.58 -34.33 -34.75
CA SER A 1062 -50.05 -32.99 -34.41
C SER A 1062 -50.41 -32.53 -32.99
N GLU A 1063 -49.74 -33.06 -31.94
CA GLU A 1063 -49.99 -32.62 -30.56
C GLU A 1063 -49.78 -31.11 -30.34
N GLU A 1064 -48.82 -30.49 -31.03
CA GLU A 1064 -48.40 -29.08 -30.85
C GLU A 1064 -49.45 -28.02 -31.27
N LEU A 1065 -50.47 -28.38 -32.07
CA LEU A 1065 -51.43 -27.40 -32.61
C LEU A 1065 -52.53 -27.03 -31.59
N PRO A 1066 -52.79 -25.73 -31.32
CA PRO A 1066 -53.90 -25.29 -30.47
C PRO A 1066 -55.26 -25.84 -30.95
N GLY A 1067 -56.11 -26.26 -30.01
CA GLY A 1067 -57.36 -26.99 -30.31
C GLY A 1067 -58.27 -26.30 -31.33
N ASP A 1068 -58.50 -24.99 -31.17
CA ASP A 1068 -59.35 -24.23 -32.09
C ASP A 1068 -58.76 -24.14 -33.51
N ARG A 1069 -57.44 -24.00 -33.60
CA ARG A 1069 -56.69 -23.94 -34.88
C ARG A 1069 -56.68 -25.31 -35.57
N ARG A 1070 -56.53 -26.38 -34.80
CA ARG A 1070 -56.66 -27.78 -35.26
C ARG A 1070 -58.09 -28.07 -35.75
N LEU A 1071 -59.11 -27.60 -35.04
CA LEU A 1071 -60.52 -27.70 -35.44
C LEU A 1071 -60.81 -26.90 -36.71
N PHE A 1072 -60.23 -25.71 -36.90
CA PHE A 1072 -60.33 -24.96 -38.16
C PHE A 1072 -59.70 -25.70 -39.35
N ALA A 1073 -58.55 -26.36 -39.15
CA ALA A 1073 -57.95 -27.21 -40.18
C ALA A 1073 -58.85 -28.42 -40.50
N PHE A 1074 -59.39 -29.11 -39.49
CA PHE A 1074 -60.37 -30.20 -39.68
C PHE A 1074 -61.62 -29.73 -40.45
N ARG A 1075 -62.23 -28.59 -40.08
CA ARG A 1075 -63.37 -28.00 -40.81
C ARG A 1075 -63.04 -27.79 -42.29
N SER A 1076 -61.86 -27.25 -42.58
CA SER A 1076 -61.45 -26.91 -43.95
C SER A 1076 -61.21 -28.15 -44.81
N ILE A 1077 -60.62 -29.22 -44.26
CA ILE A 1077 -60.48 -30.49 -44.98
C ILE A 1077 -61.85 -31.15 -45.19
N TRP A 1078 -62.71 -31.21 -44.16
CA TRP A 1078 -64.05 -31.78 -44.29
C TRP A 1078 -64.91 -31.02 -45.32
N ARG A 1079 -64.87 -29.68 -45.37
CA ARG A 1079 -65.52 -28.92 -46.46
C ARG A 1079 -65.05 -29.40 -47.83
N ARG A 1080 -63.75 -29.56 -48.03
CA ARG A 1080 -63.17 -29.98 -49.32
C ARG A 1080 -63.55 -31.42 -49.70
N ILE A 1081 -63.66 -32.32 -48.72
CA ILE A 1081 -64.22 -33.66 -48.92
C ILE A 1081 -65.70 -33.56 -49.37
N TYR A 1082 -66.53 -32.78 -48.68
CA TYR A 1082 -67.93 -32.60 -49.07
C TYR A 1082 -68.10 -31.94 -50.45
N ILE A 1083 -67.21 -31.03 -50.84
CA ILE A 1083 -67.25 -30.29 -52.12
C ILE A 1083 -66.58 -31.09 -53.27
N HIS A 1084 -65.95 -32.23 -52.98
CA HIS A 1084 -65.23 -33.04 -53.98
C HIS A 1084 -66.13 -33.62 -55.07
N ASP A 1085 -67.31 -34.09 -54.69
CA ASP A 1085 -68.21 -34.88 -55.55
C ASP A 1085 -69.38 -34.04 -56.08
N ASP A 1086 -69.88 -34.35 -57.29
CA ASP A 1086 -71.04 -33.64 -57.86
C ASP A 1086 -72.36 -34.22 -57.34
N TRP A 1087 -72.76 -33.73 -56.17
CA TRP A 1087 -74.02 -34.09 -55.53
C TRP A 1087 -75.26 -33.82 -56.39
N SER A 1088 -75.21 -32.88 -57.34
CA SER A 1088 -76.34 -32.64 -58.25
C SER A 1088 -76.59 -33.81 -59.21
N GLN A 1089 -75.52 -34.55 -59.57
CA GLN A 1089 -75.59 -35.77 -60.36
C GLN A 1089 -75.82 -37.02 -59.50
N ILE A 1090 -75.25 -37.07 -58.29
CA ILE A 1090 -75.36 -38.23 -57.39
C ILE A 1090 -76.75 -38.34 -56.76
N LEU A 1091 -77.33 -37.23 -56.32
CA LEU A 1091 -78.66 -37.18 -55.69
C LEU A 1091 -79.82 -37.26 -56.70
N GLN A 1092 -79.54 -37.24 -58.02
CA GLN A 1092 -80.56 -37.42 -59.04
C GLN A 1092 -81.01 -38.89 -59.09
N THR A 1093 -82.15 -39.20 -58.46
CA THR A 1093 -82.73 -40.56 -58.39
C THR A 1093 -83.57 -40.98 -59.60
N ALA A 1094 -83.67 -40.13 -60.62
CA ALA A 1094 -84.53 -40.38 -61.79
C ALA A 1094 -83.98 -41.53 -62.68
N ASN A 1095 -84.78 -42.60 -62.83
CA ASN A 1095 -84.48 -43.79 -63.63
C ASN A 1095 -83.29 -44.65 -63.15
N ILE A 1096 -83.02 -44.68 -61.84
CA ILE A 1096 -81.90 -45.41 -61.22
C ILE A 1096 -82.43 -46.32 -60.11
N THR A 1097 -81.81 -47.50 -59.89
CA THR A 1097 -82.20 -48.43 -58.82
C THR A 1097 -81.56 -48.09 -57.48
N ASP A 1098 -82.15 -48.53 -56.37
CA ASP A 1098 -81.57 -48.35 -55.02
C ASP A 1098 -80.17 -48.95 -54.88
N ALA A 1099 -79.86 -50.03 -55.62
CA ALA A 1099 -78.54 -50.65 -55.64
C ALA A 1099 -77.51 -49.75 -56.33
N GLU A 1100 -77.80 -49.26 -57.54
CA GLU A 1100 -76.93 -48.32 -58.27
C GLU A 1100 -76.78 -46.98 -57.54
N TYR A 1101 -77.82 -46.54 -56.82
CA TYR A 1101 -77.76 -45.35 -55.97
C TYR A 1101 -76.84 -45.56 -54.76
N THR A 1102 -76.92 -46.71 -54.09
CA THR A 1102 -75.99 -47.08 -53.01
C THR A 1102 -74.56 -47.27 -53.52
N GLU A 1103 -74.36 -47.85 -54.71
CA GLU A 1103 -73.04 -47.97 -55.35
C GLU A 1103 -72.42 -46.59 -55.66
N ARG A 1104 -73.21 -45.63 -56.16
CA ARG A 1104 -72.76 -44.24 -56.35
C ARG A 1104 -72.37 -43.57 -55.04
N LEU A 1105 -73.10 -43.84 -53.95
CA LEU A 1105 -72.77 -43.33 -52.62
C LEU A 1105 -71.45 -43.95 -52.11
N GLN A 1106 -71.24 -45.26 -52.30
CA GLN A 1106 -69.98 -45.95 -51.97
C GLN A 1106 -68.77 -45.43 -52.78
N GLN A 1107 -69.01 -44.93 -54.00
CA GLN A 1107 -67.97 -44.33 -54.87
C GLN A 1107 -67.60 -42.87 -54.51
N THR A 1108 -68.20 -42.26 -53.48
CA THR A 1108 -67.88 -40.89 -53.03
C THR A 1108 -66.57 -40.82 -52.22
N ALA A 1109 -65.88 -39.67 -52.31
CA ALA A 1109 -64.75 -39.37 -51.43
C ALA A 1109 -65.16 -39.29 -49.96
N LEU A 1110 -66.41 -38.87 -49.70
CA LEU A 1110 -67.02 -38.87 -48.37
C LEU A 1110 -67.15 -40.29 -47.79
N PHE A 1111 -67.60 -41.28 -48.57
CA PHE A 1111 -67.67 -42.66 -48.11
C PHE A 1111 -66.29 -43.23 -47.81
N ALA A 1112 -65.35 -43.11 -48.75
CA ALA A 1112 -64.00 -43.64 -48.61
C ALA A 1112 -63.24 -43.06 -47.39
N THR A 1113 -63.39 -41.77 -47.11
CA THR A 1113 -62.77 -41.13 -45.94
C THR A 1113 -63.43 -41.56 -44.62
N LEU A 1114 -64.76 -41.63 -44.54
CA LEU A 1114 -65.47 -42.13 -43.36
C LEU A 1114 -65.16 -43.61 -43.06
N ALA A 1115 -65.06 -44.44 -44.09
CA ALA A 1115 -64.74 -45.86 -43.98
C ALA A 1115 -63.30 -46.10 -43.49
N ALA A 1116 -62.32 -45.30 -43.93
CA ALA A 1116 -60.94 -45.43 -43.48
C ALA A 1116 -60.71 -44.99 -42.03
N ILE A 1117 -61.42 -43.95 -41.58
CA ILE A 1117 -61.21 -43.33 -40.26
C ILE A 1117 -61.96 -44.07 -39.14
N SER A 1118 -63.15 -44.59 -39.42
CA SER A 1118 -64.00 -45.27 -38.41
C SER A 1118 -63.34 -46.43 -37.65
N PRO A 1119 -62.61 -47.37 -38.28
CA PRO A 1119 -62.06 -48.55 -37.59
C PRO A 1119 -60.74 -48.29 -36.83
N GLN A 1120 -60.07 -47.15 -37.05
CA GLN A 1120 -58.71 -46.94 -36.55
C GLN A 1120 -58.67 -46.37 -35.11
N ASN A 1121 -59.61 -45.50 -34.73
CA ASN A 1121 -59.51 -44.73 -33.49
C ASN A 1121 -60.32 -45.29 -32.31
N ARG A 1122 -59.61 -45.91 -31.35
CA ARG A 1122 -60.17 -46.37 -30.05
C ARG A 1122 -60.49 -45.24 -29.06
N ARG A 1123 -60.14 -44.00 -29.39
CA ARG A 1123 -60.59 -42.76 -28.73
C ARG A 1123 -60.89 -41.74 -29.84
N PRO A 1124 -62.12 -41.25 -29.99
CA PRO A 1124 -62.42 -40.20 -30.97
C PRO A 1124 -62.03 -38.84 -30.40
N ASP A 1125 -61.10 -38.15 -31.06
CA ASP A 1125 -60.83 -36.74 -30.75
C ASP A 1125 -62.05 -35.85 -31.09
N PRO A 1126 -62.34 -34.82 -30.28
CA PRO A 1126 -63.49 -33.95 -30.48
C PRO A 1126 -63.32 -33.10 -31.75
N GLY A 1127 -63.99 -33.50 -32.82
CA GLY A 1127 -63.97 -32.83 -34.12
C GLY A 1127 -63.31 -33.63 -35.26
N LEU A 1128 -62.86 -34.87 -35.01
CA LEU A 1128 -62.26 -35.71 -36.06
C LEU A 1128 -63.22 -36.00 -37.23
N VAL A 1129 -64.51 -36.21 -36.95
CA VAL A 1129 -65.58 -36.33 -37.96
C VAL A 1129 -66.58 -35.20 -37.72
N LEU A 1130 -66.78 -34.36 -38.73
CA LEU A 1130 -67.65 -33.19 -38.67
C LEU A 1130 -68.87 -33.39 -39.57
N SER A 1131 -70.07 -33.04 -39.10
CA SER A 1131 -71.26 -32.98 -39.94
C SER A 1131 -71.13 -31.89 -41.02
N PRO A 1132 -71.94 -31.93 -42.10
CA PRO A 1132 -71.97 -30.87 -43.10
C PRO A 1132 -72.15 -29.47 -42.48
N ASP A 1133 -73.06 -29.33 -41.50
CA ASP A 1133 -73.31 -28.07 -40.79
C ASP A 1133 -72.08 -27.57 -40.00
N ALA A 1134 -71.35 -28.48 -39.35
CA ALA A 1134 -70.17 -28.16 -38.54
C ALA A 1134 -68.94 -27.80 -39.40
N ALA A 1135 -68.86 -28.34 -40.62
CA ALA A 1135 -67.87 -27.97 -41.64
C ALA A 1135 -68.23 -26.65 -42.35
N ALA A 1136 -69.51 -26.40 -42.63
CA ALA A 1136 -70.02 -25.20 -43.30
C ALA A 1136 -69.93 -23.91 -42.44
N MET A 1137 -69.46 -23.99 -41.21
CA MET A 1137 -69.17 -22.82 -40.38
C MET A 1137 -68.06 -21.97 -41.02
N THR A 1138 -68.39 -20.75 -41.42
CA THR A 1138 -67.42 -19.78 -41.95
C THR A 1138 -66.41 -19.38 -40.88
N PRO A 1139 -65.09 -19.45 -41.16
CA PRO A 1139 -64.07 -19.01 -40.21
C PRO A 1139 -64.11 -17.49 -40.05
N THR A 1140 -63.80 -17.01 -38.85
CA THR A 1140 -63.67 -15.58 -38.57
C THR A 1140 -62.32 -15.03 -39.03
N VAL A 1141 -62.27 -13.73 -39.36
CA VAL A 1141 -61.04 -12.97 -39.63
C VAL A 1141 -59.96 -13.20 -38.54
N ALA A 1142 -60.37 -13.39 -37.28
CA ALA A 1142 -59.47 -13.67 -36.17
C ALA A 1142 -58.86 -15.10 -36.22
N GLU A 1143 -59.63 -16.13 -36.56
CA GLU A 1143 -59.13 -17.49 -36.78
C GLU A 1143 -58.19 -17.56 -38.00
N ILE A 1144 -58.53 -16.83 -39.07
CA ILE A 1144 -57.69 -16.67 -40.26
C ILE A 1144 -56.36 -15.99 -39.90
N GLY A 1145 -56.40 -14.82 -39.26
CA GLY A 1145 -55.20 -14.09 -38.84
C GLY A 1145 -54.32 -14.86 -37.83
N ALA A 1146 -54.93 -15.65 -36.93
CA ALA A 1146 -54.21 -16.51 -36.00
C ALA A 1146 -53.49 -17.70 -36.68
N ARG A 1147 -53.92 -18.08 -37.90
CA ARG A 1147 -53.24 -19.09 -38.72
C ARG A 1147 -52.16 -18.48 -39.61
N TRP A 1148 -52.44 -17.33 -40.23
CA TRP A 1148 -51.54 -16.65 -41.19
C TRP A 1148 -51.04 -15.28 -40.69
N SER A 1149 -50.29 -15.29 -39.59
CA SER A 1149 -49.73 -14.08 -38.93
C SER A 1149 -48.83 -13.18 -39.80
N ASN A 1150 -48.46 -13.64 -41.00
CA ASN A 1150 -47.47 -13.01 -41.87
C ASN A 1150 -48.11 -12.37 -43.13
N LEU A 1151 -49.43 -12.44 -43.27
CA LEU A 1151 -50.18 -11.83 -44.37
C LEU A 1151 -50.69 -10.44 -43.98
N SER A 1152 -50.94 -9.60 -44.99
CA SER A 1152 -51.63 -8.32 -44.82
C SER A 1152 -53.14 -8.50 -44.60
N ASN A 1153 -53.81 -7.48 -44.06
CA ASN A 1153 -55.27 -7.51 -43.87
C ASN A 1153 -56.01 -7.74 -45.20
N ASP A 1154 -55.57 -7.09 -46.28
CA ASP A 1154 -56.13 -7.24 -47.63
C ASP A 1154 -56.05 -8.70 -48.13
N GLU A 1155 -54.98 -9.43 -47.79
CA GLU A 1155 -54.81 -10.85 -48.11
C GLU A 1155 -55.64 -11.77 -47.19
N ILE A 1156 -55.83 -11.37 -45.93
CA ILE A 1156 -56.70 -12.05 -44.96
C ILE A 1156 -58.18 -11.92 -45.36
N GLU A 1157 -58.63 -10.75 -45.80
CA GLU A 1157 -59.98 -10.52 -46.34
C GLU A 1157 -60.20 -11.30 -47.65
N ALA A 1158 -59.19 -11.38 -48.52
CA ALA A 1158 -59.25 -12.20 -49.73
C ALA A 1158 -59.35 -13.71 -49.42
N LEU A 1159 -58.68 -14.19 -48.37
CA LEU A 1159 -58.84 -15.57 -47.89
C LEU A 1159 -60.20 -15.79 -47.23
N GLU A 1160 -60.73 -14.83 -46.48
CA GLU A 1160 -62.08 -14.93 -45.90
C GLU A 1160 -63.12 -15.11 -47.01
N HIS A 1161 -63.04 -14.34 -48.10
CA HIS A 1161 -63.93 -14.47 -49.25
C HIS A 1161 -63.83 -15.85 -49.92
N ASP A 1162 -62.62 -16.40 -50.12
CA ASP A 1162 -62.44 -17.76 -50.65
C ASP A 1162 -63.03 -18.83 -49.71
N TYR A 1163 -62.90 -18.67 -48.38
CA TYR A 1163 -63.48 -19.57 -47.40
C TYR A 1163 -65.01 -19.44 -47.28
N GLN A 1164 -65.56 -18.24 -47.44
CA GLN A 1164 -67.00 -18.02 -47.55
C GLN A 1164 -67.54 -18.73 -48.80
N ALA A 1165 -66.85 -18.65 -49.95
CA ALA A 1165 -67.22 -19.35 -51.17
C ALA A 1165 -67.12 -20.89 -51.05
N GLU A 1166 -66.18 -21.45 -50.28
CA GLU A 1166 -66.22 -22.88 -49.90
C GLU A 1166 -67.52 -23.19 -49.11
N CYS A 1167 -67.85 -22.38 -48.10
CA CYS A 1167 -69.00 -22.61 -47.23
C CYS A 1167 -70.36 -22.47 -47.94
N GLU A 1168 -70.52 -21.45 -48.80
CA GLU A 1168 -71.72 -21.27 -49.64
C GLU A 1168 -71.91 -22.42 -50.62
N ARG A 1169 -70.82 -22.93 -51.22
CA ARG A 1169 -70.90 -24.08 -52.10
C ARG A 1169 -71.32 -25.35 -51.35
N LEU A 1170 -70.83 -25.56 -50.14
CA LEU A 1170 -71.27 -26.68 -49.30
C LEU A 1170 -72.75 -26.57 -48.91
N SER A 1171 -73.20 -25.39 -48.45
CA SER A 1171 -74.61 -25.21 -48.05
C SER A 1171 -75.59 -25.36 -49.21
N SER A 1172 -75.16 -25.05 -50.45
CA SER A 1172 -75.97 -25.23 -51.67
C SER A 1172 -76.35 -26.68 -52.01
N TYR A 1173 -75.74 -27.68 -51.36
CA TYR A 1173 -75.97 -29.10 -51.63
C TYR A 1173 -76.91 -29.81 -50.63
N GLU A 1174 -77.35 -29.15 -49.53
CA GLU A 1174 -78.32 -29.68 -48.53
C GLU A 1174 -78.05 -31.14 -48.06
N LEU A 1175 -76.79 -31.48 -47.76
CA LEU A 1175 -76.30 -32.87 -47.64
C LEU A 1175 -76.72 -33.66 -46.39
N THR A 1176 -77.53 -33.13 -45.48
CA THR A 1176 -77.77 -33.72 -44.15
C THR A 1176 -78.40 -35.13 -44.23
N ASP A 1177 -79.36 -35.36 -45.13
CA ASP A 1177 -79.99 -36.67 -45.34
C ASP A 1177 -79.01 -37.66 -46.01
N ALA A 1178 -78.23 -37.21 -46.98
CA ALA A 1178 -77.25 -38.02 -47.69
C ALA A 1178 -76.09 -38.46 -46.78
N TYR A 1179 -75.60 -37.54 -45.93
CA TYR A 1179 -74.61 -37.82 -44.90
C TYR A 1179 -75.09 -38.87 -43.90
N THR A 1180 -76.33 -38.75 -43.43
CA THR A 1180 -76.92 -39.72 -42.49
C THR A 1180 -76.97 -41.13 -43.11
N ARG A 1181 -77.45 -41.26 -44.35
CA ARG A 1181 -77.47 -42.53 -45.09
C ARG A 1181 -76.07 -43.10 -45.36
N LEU A 1182 -75.07 -42.24 -45.59
CA LEU A 1182 -73.67 -42.65 -45.74
C LEU A 1182 -73.05 -43.16 -44.43
N GLN A 1183 -73.37 -42.55 -43.29
CA GLN A 1183 -72.94 -43.06 -41.98
C GLN A 1183 -73.54 -44.44 -41.68
N GLU A 1184 -74.82 -44.66 -41.99
CA GLU A 1184 -75.47 -45.98 -41.86
C GLU A 1184 -74.79 -47.05 -42.74
N LEU A 1185 -74.43 -46.70 -43.98
CA LEU A 1185 -73.72 -47.60 -44.89
C LEU A 1185 -72.33 -47.99 -44.34
N VAL A 1186 -71.52 -47.02 -43.89
CA VAL A 1186 -70.19 -47.28 -43.30
C VAL A 1186 -70.30 -48.13 -42.02
N GLN A 1187 -71.32 -47.91 -41.19
CA GLN A 1187 -71.59 -48.74 -40.02
C GLN A 1187 -72.04 -50.17 -40.39
N SER A 1188 -72.68 -50.35 -41.55
CA SER A 1188 -73.09 -51.68 -42.04
C SER A 1188 -71.94 -52.51 -42.66
N GLU A 1189 -70.87 -51.86 -43.12
CA GLU A 1189 -69.65 -52.54 -43.64
C GLU A 1189 -68.57 -52.79 -42.58
N SER A 1190 -68.71 -52.21 -41.37
CA SER A 1190 -67.74 -52.33 -40.27
C SER A 1190 -68.16 -53.29 -39.15
N LEU A 1191 -69.20 -54.12 -39.39
CA LEU A 1191 -69.75 -55.15 -38.49
C LEU A 1191 -69.58 -56.57 -39.05
#